data_AF-K0Z751-F1
#
_entry.id   AF-K0Z751-F1
#
_cell.length_a   1.000
_cell.length_b   1.000
_cell.length_c   1.000
_cell.angle_alpha   90.00
_cell.angle_beta   90.00
_cell.angle_gamma   90.00
#
_symmetry.space_group_name_H-M   'P 1'
#
loop_
_entity.id
_entity.type
_entity.pdbx_description
1 polymer ?
#
loop_
_entity_poly.entity_id
_entity_poly.type
_entity_poly.pdbx_seq_one_letter_code
_entity_poly.pdbx_strand_id
1 'polypeptide(L)'
;MKQENRRGKALSVVMSATLAATFGVPALAVADEAAPTPAAIEQSAANDGVQQGTPAAAPTEQKASQAQVEGAIKIGETSYPTLQEAVDAVSAGTASGTVVTLTGDVSGNGVVVKSGTDLTLDLGGHTYTVDGSTVGSAGTETNGFQLLQNSNITFKNGTIKSDKAVILIQNYSNLTLDGVSLEGGKLTQYTLSNNNGNTAIGAGTNVKAGQAAPGVAFDVCGFSSYKQVSVTVSPDAGAIVGAIELSSGNDADLSLSINGGDLSAASLNVASGGDKVKVEKSENVALPAPDGHQWVDGSLVAVGNNVAAIKNADGSVVGYESVSEAIEKASDGTVVFLLADVEEDVVIPEGKTVSIDLSGKKIANLTGNTITVGADANFSVVDSVGGGVVDNVTHGKAALSIEEGAKVVLNGGTFERSKEAGTASGANGNSYYTILNEGDLEINGGTTVKLLLADGSPAAFSSVIANGWYSGSPSTPGYTAQLTMNGGVVEGGKYLKNDSYGTMTINGGEVKNGAEASILNWNELTITGGTFDPADDANGVVFNVKAGDSEQGKTVVLGGTFVTTGDQEVIFTSDDANKSENAEVSGGVFEGNPPADEYIAPGFGFEKQEDGSFGIVAAKLLAKDSVIDGVYSYDVKGGKAAALAESDLLALVEMSVEQGYAVKVDTKHLAELNKAIGAADTSKTFDFVFTAVKDGTAEGDESGVDPLTVTVKLSDSAAGSGSEGGSAAGNAGGNSSDDTNQAAKADGSKGSATFAKTNDASNAAVAVVALTGVVAAGAAAAATRKRREE
;
A
#
# COMPACT_ATOMS: atom_id res chain seq x y z
N MET A 1 -36.66 -24.05 52.47
CA MET A 1 -37.82 -23.50 53.22
C MET A 1 -37.77 -21.97 53.15
N LYS A 2 -38.94 -21.31 53.08
CA LYS A 2 -39.25 -19.91 53.49
C LYS A 2 -38.19 -18.79 53.25
N GLN A 3 -38.46 -17.83 52.36
CA GLN A 3 -39.24 -16.58 52.60
C GLN A 3 -38.46 -15.52 53.40
N GLU A 4 -38.56 -14.21 53.15
CA GLU A 4 -39.13 -13.40 52.05
C GLU A 4 -38.72 -11.93 52.27
N ASN A 5 -38.54 -11.14 51.20
CA ASN A 5 -38.95 -9.72 51.03
C ASN A 5 -38.02 -8.98 50.04
N ARG A 6 -38.42 -7.98 49.24
CA ARG A 6 -39.68 -7.55 48.58
C ARG A 6 -39.51 -6.05 48.24
N ARG A 7 -40.01 -5.66 47.05
CA ARG A 7 -40.44 -4.31 46.61
C ARG A 7 -39.44 -3.33 45.97
N GLY A 8 -39.66 -3.14 44.66
CA GLY A 8 -39.64 -1.86 43.95
C GLY A 8 -40.55 -1.99 42.72
N LYS A 9 -41.68 -1.25 42.64
CA LYS A 9 -42.70 -1.44 41.58
C LYS A 9 -43.48 -0.14 41.29
N ALA A 10 -43.41 0.35 40.06
CA ALA A 10 -44.30 1.30 39.35
C ALA A 10 -43.79 1.36 37.90
N LEU A 11 -44.55 1.33 36.79
CA LEU A 11 -45.99 1.32 36.47
C LEU A 11 -46.77 2.63 36.68
N SER A 12 -46.77 3.52 35.66
CA SER A 12 -47.75 4.60 35.37
C SER A 12 -47.38 5.33 34.04
N VAL A 13 -48.25 5.91 33.19
CA VAL A 13 -49.51 5.40 32.57
C VAL A 13 -49.92 6.30 31.35
N VAL A 14 -50.33 5.71 30.21
CA VAL A 14 -51.28 6.22 29.15
C VAL A 14 -51.03 7.57 28.43
N MET A 15 -50.97 7.60 27.08
CA MET A 15 -52.10 8.01 26.19
C MET A 15 -51.86 7.84 24.66
N SER A 16 -52.57 6.86 24.10
CA SER A 16 -53.21 6.73 22.79
C SER A 16 -52.97 7.72 21.62
N ALA A 17 -52.68 7.17 20.44
CA ALA A 17 -53.35 7.53 19.17
C ALA A 17 -53.30 6.35 18.17
N THR A 18 -54.42 6.11 17.47
CA THR A 18 -54.61 5.00 16.51
C THR A 18 -54.61 5.53 15.08
N LEU A 19 -53.95 4.86 14.13
CA LEU A 19 -54.53 4.64 12.81
C LEU A 19 -53.92 3.44 12.09
N ALA A 20 -54.76 2.60 11.50
CA ALA A 20 -54.36 1.51 10.63
C ALA A 20 -54.53 1.91 9.16
N ALA A 21 -53.63 1.45 8.29
CA ALA A 21 -53.80 1.49 6.85
C ALA A 21 -53.29 0.17 6.24
N THR A 22 -54.15 -0.85 6.30
CA THR A 22 -54.00 -2.05 5.47
C THR A 22 -54.18 -1.71 4.01
N PHE A 23 -53.19 -2.00 3.17
CA PHE A 23 -53.41 -2.27 1.75
C PHE A 23 -52.78 -3.63 1.41
N GLY A 24 -53.63 -4.64 1.32
CA GLY A 24 -53.23 -5.93 0.76
C GLY A 24 -53.16 -5.81 -0.75
N VAL A 25 -52.04 -6.24 -1.33
CA VAL A 25 -51.94 -6.44 -2.78
C VAL A 25 -52.70 -7.74 -3.11
N PRO A 26 -53.72 -7.73 -3.98
CA PRO A 26 -54.37 -8.96 -4.40
C PRO A 26 -53.42 -9.74 -5.32
N ALA A 27 -53.22 -11.03 -5.01
CA ALA A 27 -52.62 -11.95 -5.96
C ALA A 27 -53.56 -12.10 -7.16
N LEU A 28 -53.18 -11.57 -8.33
CA LEU A 28 -53.85 -11.90 -9.59
C LEU A 28 -53.29 -13.22 -10.12
N ALA A 29 -54.20 -14.13 -10.46
CA ALA A 29 -53.87 -15.46 -10.94
C ALA A 29 -53.28 -15.41 -12.36
N VAL A 30 -52.32 -16.30 -12.61
CA VAL A 30 -51.80 -16.58 -13.96
C VAL A 30 -52.91 -17.23 -14.79
N ALA A 31 -53.22 -16.63 -15.94
CA ALA A 31 -53.97 -17.28 -17.01
C ALA A 31 -52.99 -17.64 -18.13
N ASP A 32 -52.83 -18.93 -18.38
CA ASP A 32 -52.05 -19.52 -19.46
C ASP A 32 -52.89 -19.47 -20.76
N GLU A 33 -52.43 -18.72 -21.76
CA GLU A 33 -53.10 -18.65 -23.07
C GLU A 33 -52.32 -19.41 -24.15
N ALA A 34 -52.58 -20.72 -24.21
CA ALA A 34 -52.29 -21.53 -25.39
C ALA A 34 -53.28 -21.16 -26.53
N ALA A 35 -52.74 -20.88 -27.72
CA ALA A 35 -53.53 -20.43 -28.87
C ALA A 35 -54.51 -21.49 -29.42
N PRO A 36 -55.72 -21.08 -29.83
CA PRO A 36 -56.56 -21.86 -30.74
C PRO A 36 -56.75 -21.19 -32.12
N THR A 37 -56.73 -22.01 -33.17
CA THR A 37 -57.07 -21.64 -34.55
C THR A 37 -58.58 -21.37 -34.74
N PRO A 38 -59.00 -20.60 -35.75
CA PRO A 38 -60.36 -20.10 -35.85
C PRO A 38 -61.35 -21.12 -36.47
N ALA A 39 -62.57 -21.15 -35.94
CA ALA A 39 -63.73 -21.78 -36.58
C ALA A 39 -64.84 -20.75 -36.79
N ALA A 40 -65.34 -20.63 -38.01
CA ALA A 40 -66.36 -19.65 -38.37
C ALA A 40 -67.79 -20.17 -38.10
N ILE A 41 -68.68 -19.29 -37.63
CA ILE A 41 -70.14 -19.45 -37.71
C ILE A 41 -70.74 -18.10 -38.10
N GLU A 42 -71.66 -18.11 -39.07
CA GLU A 42 -72.38 -16.92 -39.57
C GLU A 42 -73.61 -16.53 -38.72
N GLN A 43 -74.27 -15.44 -39.13
CA GLN A 43 -75.65 -15.03 -38.85
C GLN A 43 -75.90 -14.37 -37.47
N SER A 44 -76.75 -13.33 -37.36
CA SER A 44 -77.53 -12.60 -38.38
C SER A 44 -77.85 -11.17 -37.89
N ALA A 45 -78.24 -10.29 -38.83
CA ALA A 45 -78.70 -8.94 -38.54
C ALA A 45 -80.22 -8.86 -38.32
N ALA A 46 -80.68 -7.92 -37.49
CA ALA A 46 -81.55 -6.78 -37.91
C ALA A 46 -82.30 -6.12 -36.73
N ASN A 47 -82.33 -4.77 -36.73
CA ASN A 47 -83.44 -3.84 -36.38
C ASN A 47 -84.20 -3.98 -35.03
N ASP A 48 -84.82 -2.95 -34.42
CA ASP A 48 -85.02 -1.49 -34.63
C ASP A 48 -85.00 -0.85 -33.21
N GLY A 49 -84.88 0.45 -32.94
CA GLY A 49 -84.83 1.68 -33.74
C GLY A 49 -85.11 2.92 -32.85
N VAL A 50 -85.38 4.07 -33.47
CA VAL A 50 -85.85 5.36 -32.89
C VAL A 50 -84.76 6.37 -32.43
N GLN A 51 -84.91 7.60 -32.96
CA GLN A 51 -84.09 8.81 -32.75
C GLN A 51 -84.51 9.56 -31.44
N GLN A 52 -83.99 10.71 -30.99
CA GLN A 52 -83.31 11.83 -31.65
C GLN A 52 -82.72 12.76 -30.55
N GLY A 53 -81.60 13.46 -30.79
CA GLY A 53 -81.18 14.57 -29.89
C GLY A 53 -79.69 14.92 -29.86
N THR A 54 -79.31 16.01 -30.53
CA THR A 54 -78.02 16.71 -30.43
C THR A 54 -78.25 18.22 -30.67
N PRO A 55 -77.32 19.13 -30.32
CA PRO A 55 -76.13 18.98 -29.46
C PRO A 55 -76.04 20.05 -28.34
N ALA A 56 -75.11 19.88 -27.40
CA ALA A 56 -74.53 20.98 -26.63
C ALA A 56 -73.02 20.70 -26.45
N ALA A 57 -72.18 21.71 -26.70
CA ALA A 57 -70.72 21.53 -26.78
C ALA A 57 -70.06 21.49 -25.39
N ALA A 58 -69.07 20.60 -25.25
CA ALA A 58 -68.06 20.64 -24.19
C ALA A 58 -66.76 21.25 -24.77
N PRO A 59 -65.91 21.91 -23.95
CA PRO A 59 -64.87 22.79 -24.46
C PRO A 59 -63.69 22.04 -25.08
N THR A 60 -63.13 22.63 -26.14
CA THR A 60 -61.89 22.21 -26.78
C THR A 60 -60.69 22.31 -25.84
N GLU A 61 -59.99 21.21 -25.62
CA GLU A 61 -58.63 21.24 -25.10
C GLU A 61 -57.70 21.95 -26.10
N GLN A 62 -56.88 22.88 -25.62
CA GLN A 62 -55.88 23.53 -26.44
C GLN A 62 -54.73 22.56 -26.74
N LYS A 63 -54.55 22.20 -28.01
CA LYS A 63 -53.30 21.61 -28.50
C LYS A 63 -52.13 22.56 -28.21
N ALA A 64 -51.29 22.20 -27.25
CA ALA A 64 -49.93 22.71 -27.17
C ALA A 64 -49.11 22.04 -28.28
N SER A 65 -49.07 22.68 -29.44
CA SER A 65 -48.30 22.23 -30.59
C SER A 65 -46.83 22.60 -30.42
N GLN A 66 -45.96 21.63 -30.11
CA GLN A 66 -44.60 21.63 -30.65
C GLN A 66 -44.62 20.78 -31.92
N ALA A 67 -43.95 21.26 -32.98
CA ALA A 67 -44.00 20.62 -34.28
C ALA A 67 -43.12 19.36 -34.28
N GLN A 68 -43.74 18.19 -34.34
CA GLN A 68 -43.05 16.95 -34.73
C GLN A 68 -42.46 17.20 -36.13
N VAL A 69 -41.14 16.98 -36.30
CA VAL A 69 -40.51 17.10 -37.61
C VAL A 69 -40.95 15.91 -38.46
N GLU A 70 -41.85 16.17 -39.39
CA GLU A 70 -42.45 15.15 -40.26
C GLU A 70 -41.37 14.43 -41.07
N GLY A 71 -41.25 13.10 -40.88
CA GLY A 71 -40.22 12.28 -41.51
C GLY A 71 -38.87 12.19 -40.78
N ALA A 72 -38.78 12.65 -39.52
CA ALA A 72 -37.53 12.58 -38.74
C ALA A 72 -37.08 11.16 -38.35
N ILE A 73 -37.99 10.17 -38.35
CA ILE A 73 -37.75 8.77 -37.99
C ILE A 73 -37.60 7.94 -39.26
N LYS A 74 -36.50 7.21 -39.43
CA LYS A 74 -36.20 6.51 -40.70
C LYS A 74 -35.65 5.10 -40.52
N ILE A 75 -35.85 4.25 -41.53
CA ILE A 75 -35.08 3.02 -41.76
C ILE A 75 -34.55 3.08 -43.20
N GLY A 76 -33.23 3.28 -43.34
CA GLY A 76 -32.66 3.73 -44.60
C GLY A 76 -33.32 5.03 -45.07
N GLU A 77 -33.85 5.05 -46.30
CA GLU A 77 -34.57 6.21 -46.85
C GLU A 77 -36.07 6.25 -46.46
N THR A 78 -36.63 5.14 -45.96
CA THR A 78 -38.06 5.05 -45.63
C THR A 78 -38.35 5.82 -44.34
N SER A 79 -39.25 6.79 -44.41
CA SER A 79 -39.65 7.61 -43.25
C SER A 79 -40.92 7.05 -42.59
N TYR A 80 -40.98 7.08 -41.26
CA TYR A 80 -42.08 6.55 -40.46
C TYR A 80 -42.76 7.65 -39.63
N PRO A 81 -44.11 7.66 -39.53
CA PRO A 81 -44.84 8.64 -38.71
C PRO A 81 -44.54 8.57 -37.21
N THR A 82 -44.29 7.37 -36.68
CA THR A 82 -43.99 7.13 -35.26
C THR A 82 -42.86 6.12 -35.07
N LEU A 83 -42.21 6.15 -33.91
CA LEU A 83 -41.13 5.21 -33.59
C LEU A 83 -41.66 3.78 -33.44
N GLN A 84 -42.88 3.62 -32.92
CA GLN A 84 -43.56 2.33 -32.85
C GLN A 84 -43.81 1.73 -34.24
N GLU A 85 -44.25 2.51 -35.23
CA GLU A 85 -44.44 2.03 -36.61
C GLU A 85 -43.13 1.58 -37.27
N ALA A 86 -42.02 2.28 -37.00
CA ALA A 86 -40.70 1.86 -37.45
C ALA A 86 -40.29 0.52 -36.82
N VAL A 87 -40.45 0.39 -35.50
CA VAL A 87 -40.16 -0.85 -34.76
C VAL A 87 -41.05 -2.01 -35.22
N ASP A 88 -42.34 -1.78 -35.42
CA ASP A 88 -43.26 -2.80 -35.92
C ASP A 88 -42.89 -3.28 -37.34
N ALA A 89 -42.38 -2.40 -38.20
CA ALA A 89 -41.86 -2.80 -39.52
C ALA A 89 -40.58 -3.65 -39.43
N VAL A 90 -39.72 -3.41 -38.44
CA VAL A 90 -38.57 -4.28 -38.13
C VAL A 90 -39.06 -5.65 -37.62
N SER A 91 -39.91 -5.67 -36.59
CA SER A 91 -40.49 -6.91 -36.04
C SER A 91 -41.27 -7.74 -37.07
N ALA A 92 -41.91 -7.11 -38.04
CA ALA A 92 -42.64 -7.79 -39.12
C ALA A 92 -41.74 -8.25 -40.28
N GLY A 93 -40.46 -7.89 -40.30
CA GLY A 93 -39.55 -8.15 -41.43
C GLY A 93 -39.94 -7.40 -42.72
N THR A 94 -40.68 -6.31 -42.61
CA THR A 94 -41.14 -5.49 -43.76
C THR A 94 -40.29 -4.25 -43.99
N ALA A 95 -39.46 -3.86 -43.02
CA ALA A 95 -38.46 -2.82 -43.16
C ALA A 95 -37.26 -3.25 -44.03
N SER A 96 -36.53 -2.27 -44.59
CA SER A 96 -35.33 -2.48 -45.41
C SER A 96 -34.09 -2.90 -44.62
N GLY A 97 -34.15 -2.86 -43.28
CA GLY A 97 -33.07 -3.19 -42.36
C GLY A 97 -33.53 -3.05 -40.91
N THR A 98 -32.62 -3.28 -39.96
CA THR A 98 -32.90 -3.28 -38.51
C THR A 98 -32.46 -2.00 -37.79
N VAL A 99 -31.95 -1.00 -38.52
CA VAL A 99 -31.48 0.27 -37.95
C VAL A 99 -32.55 1.35 -38.14
N VAL A 100 -33.18 1.75 -37.05
CA VAL A 100 -34.04 2.94 -36.98
C VAL A 100 -33.16 4.13 -36.61
N THR A 101 -33.20 5.19 -37.40
CA THR A 101 -32.40 6.41 -37.23
C THR A 101 -33.29 7.62 -36.98
N LEU A 102 -32.93 8.46 -36.01
CA LEU A 102 -33.49 9.81 -35.87
C LEU A 102 -32.63 10.83 -36.64
N THR A 103 -33.30 11.80 -37.28
CA THR A 103 -32.68 12.90 -38.05
C THR A 103 -33.09 14.29 -37.53
N GLY A 104 -33.68 14.32 -36.34
CA GLY A 104 -34.10 15.49 -35.59
C GLY A 104 -34.62 15.05 -34.21
N ASP A 105 -34.84 16.00 -33.31
CA ASP A 105 -35.51 15.71 -32.03
C ASP A 105 -36.97 15.28 -32.26
N VAL A 106 -37.41 14.26 -31.53
CA VAL A 106 -38.74 13.65 -31.69
C VAL A 106 -39.43 13.51 -30.34
N SER A 107 -40.70 13.90 -30.29
CA SER A 107 -41.65 13.60 -29.21
C SER A 107 -42.59 12.49 -29.64
N GLY A 108 -43.04 11.64 -28.71
CA GLY A 108 -43.97 10.55 -29.02
C GLY A 108 -44.45 9.72 -27.84
N ASN A 109 -45.21 8.67 -28.17
CA ASN A 109 -45.61 7.62 -27.24
C ASN A 109 -44.42 6.74 -26.84
N GLY A 110 -44.60 5.93 -25.80
CA GLY A 110 -43.67 4.84 -25.51
C GLY A 110 -43.68 3.76 -26.59
N VAL A 111 -42.70 2.85 -26.53
CA VAL A 111 -42.41 1.88 -27.59
C VAL A 111 -42.24 0.46 -27.05
N VAL A 112 -42.91 -0.50 -27.68
CA VAL A 112 -42.77 -1.94 -27.40
C VAL A 112 -41.98 -2.60 -28.51
N VAL A 113 -40.86 -3.23 -28.16
CA VAL A 113 -40.10 -4.12 -29.04
C VAL A 113 -40.52 -5.56 -28.75
N LYS A 114 -41.10 -6.24 -29.76
CA LYS A 114 -41.65 -7.60 -29.62
C LYS A 114 -40.54 -8.64 -29.45
N SER A 115 -40.84 -9.71 -28.71
CA SER A 115 -39.90 -10.81 -28.49
C SER A 115 -39.43 -11.40 -29.83
N GLY A 116 -38.13 -11.63 -29.98
CA GLY A 116 -37.56 -12.10 -31.26
C GLY A 116 -37.18 -10.98 -32.24
N THR A 117 -37.06 -9.72 -31.80
CA THR A 117 -36.76 -8.57 -32.69
C THR A 117 -35.36 -8.03 -32.43
N ASP A 118 -34.44 -8.22 -33.37
CA ASP A 118 -33.15 -7.54 -33.34
C ASP A 118 -33.27 -6.13 -33.94
N LEU A 119 -32.79 -5.11 -33.21
CA LEU A 119 -33.04 -3.69 -33.50
C LEU A 119 -31.83 -2.81 -33.10
N THR A 120 -31.50 -1.83 -33.92
CA THR A 120 -30.68 -0.68 -33.49
C THR A 120 -31.51 0.60 -33.58
N LEU A 121 -31.58 1.36 -32.50
CA LEU A 121 -32.05 2.74 -32.47
C LEU A 121 -30.84 3.67 -32.43
N ASP A 122 -30.51 4.25 -33.58
CA ASP A 122 -29.50 5.31 -33.71
C ASP A 122 -30.19 6.67 -33.54
N LEU A 123 -30.00 7.30 -32.39
CA LEU A 123 -30.64 8.58 -32.10
C LEU A 123 -29.98 9.75 -32.87
N GLY A 124 -28.88 9.52 -33.60
CA GLY A 124 -28.30 10.49 -34.55
C GLY A 124 -27.75 11.78 -33.93
N GLY A 125 -27.53 11.81 -32.62
CA GLY A 125 -27.22 12.99 -31.81
C GLY A 125 -28.44 13.71 -31.23
N HIS A 126 -29.65 13.19 -31.48
CA HIS A 126 -30.92 13.82 -31.13
C HIS A 126 -31.59 13.22 -29.88
N THR A 127 -32.68 13.85 -29.46
CA THR A 127 -33.49 13.47 -28.31
C THR A 127 -34.77 12.75 -28.74
N TYR A 128 -35.05 11.59 -28.15
CA TYR A 128 -36.39 11.02 -28.10
C TYR A 128 -37.05 11.36 -26.74
N THR A 129 -38.16 12.09 -26.78
CA THR A 129 -38.93 12.46 -25.59
C THR A 129 -40.23 11.65 -25.55
N VAL A 130 -40.38 10.78 -24.54
CA VAL A 130 -41.66 10.11 -24.28
C VAL A 130 -42.57 11.07 -23.53
N ASP A 131 -43.39 11.80 -24.27
CA ASP A 131 -44.39 12.76 -23.77
C ASP A 131 -45.83 12.39 -24.16
N GLY A 132 -46.03 11.31 -24.93
CA GLY A 132 -47.32 10.73 -25.30
C GLY A 132 -47.92 9.80 -24.23
N SER A 133 -48.52 8.69 -24.67
CA SER A 133 -48.92 7.57 -23.82
C SER A 133 -47.74 6.65 -23.54
N THR A 134 -47.61 6.17 -22.30
CA THR A 134 -46.68 5.10 -21.90
C THR A 134 -47.13 3.72 -22.44
N VAL A 135 -46.25 2.72 -22.34
CA VAL A 135 -46.49 1.34 -22.78
C VAL A 135 -46.26 0.33 -21.65
N GLY A 136 -46.69 -0.92 -21.83
CA GLY A 136 -46.53 -1.99 -20.86
C GLY A 136 -47.56 -3.09 -21.07
N SER A 137 -47.71 -3.97 -20.08
CA SER A 137 -48.84 -4.90 -20.01
C SER A 137 -50.16 -4.14 -19.90
N ALA A 138 -51.23 -4.70 -20.46
CA ALA A 138 -52.54 -4.05 -20.53
C ALA A 138 -53.07 -3.68 -19.13
N GLY A 139 -53.36 -2.39 -18.92
CA GLY A 139 -53.80 -1.83 -17.63
C GLY A 139 -52.68 -1.48 -16.64
N THR A 140 -51.41 -1.68 -17.00
CA THR A 140 -50.22 -1.28 -16.24
C THR A 140 -49.17 -0.61 -17.14
N GLU A 141 -49.61 0.21 -18.09
CA GLU A 141 -48.75 0.87 -19.08
C GLU A 141 -47.94 2.00 -18.43
N THR A 142 -46.79 1.65 -17.85
CA THR A 142 -45.93 2.54 -17.03
C THR A 142 -44.62 2.93 -17.69
N ASN A 143 -44.28 2.32 -18.82
CA ASN A 143 -42.93 2.31 -19.36
C ASN A 143 -42.77 3.32 -20.51
N GLY A 144 -41.57 3.88 -20.65
CA GLY A 144 -41.15 4.61 -21.86
C GLY A 144 -40.83 3.63 -22.99
N PHE A 145 -40.01 2.62 -22.69
CA PHE A 145 -39.71 1.51 -23.60
C PHE A 145 -39.96 0.18 -22.89
N GLN A 146 -40.55 -0.79 -23.59
CA GLN A 146 -40.66 -2.18 -23.14
C GLN A 146 -39.95 -3.09 -24.14
N LEU A 147 -38.85 -3.69 -23.71
CA LEU A 147 -37.95 -4.46 -24.56
C LEU A 147 -38.09 -5.95 -24.23
N LEU A 148 -38.78 -6.73 -25.07
CA LEU A 148 -39.08 -8.13 -24.76
C LEU A 148 -37.94 -9.09 -25.12
N GLN A 149 -37.88 -10.21 -24.40
CA GLN A 149 -36.86 -11.26 -24.48
C GLN A 149 -36.59 -11.85 -25.87
N ASN A 150 -35.52 -12.63 -26.00
CA ASN A 150 -35.06 -13.22 -27.27
C ASN A 150 -34.72 -12.18 -28.36
N SER A 151 -34.30 -10.99 -27.94
CA SER A 151 -34.05 -9.82 -28.80
C SER A 151 -32.68 -9.24 -28.48
N ASN A 152 -31.95 -8.79 -29.49
CA ASN A 152 -30.69 -8.06 -29.35
C ASN A 152 -30.91 -6.61 -29.80
N ILE A 153 -30.85 -5.68 -28.85
CA ILE A 153 -31.25 -4.29 -29.02
C ILE A 153 -30.07 -3.38 -28.73
N THR A 154 -29.81 -2.41 -29.60
CA THR A 154 -28.77 -1.40 -29.39
C THR A 154 -29.38 0.00 -29.45
N PHE A 155 -29.23 0.79 -28.38
CA PHE A 155 -29.57 2.22 -28.39
C PHE A 155 -28.28 3.03 -28.39
N LYS A 156 -28.15 3.98 -29.31
CA LYS A 156 -26.90 4.73 -29.43
C LYS A 156 -27.04 6.19 -29.87
N ASN A 157 -25.99 6.97 -29.65
CA ASN A 157 -25.79 8.33 -30.15
C ASN A 157 -26.94 9.32 -29.86
N GLY A 158 -27.24 9.67 -28.61
CA GLY A 158 -28.27 10.71 -28.36
C GLY A 158 -28.86 10.69 -26.96
N THR A 159 -30.11 11.13 -26.81
CA THR A 159 -30.80 11.21 -25.51
C THR A 159 -32.18 10.55 -25.56
N ILE A 160 -32.55 9.83 -24.50
CA ILE A 160 -33.91 9.34 -24.26
C ILE A 160 -34.39 9.89 -22.91
N LYS A 161 -35.57 10.50 -22.85
CA LYS A 161 -36.11 11.08 -21.61
C LYS A 161 -37.62 11.04 -21.49
N SER A 162 -38.15 11.11 -20.27
CA SER A 162 -39.60 11.22 -20.01
C SER A 162 -39.93 11.79 -18.64
N ASP A 163 -40.84 12.76 -18.59
CA ASP A 163 -41.51 13.17 -17.34
C ASP A 163 -42.73 12.31 -16.99
N LYS A 164 -43.14 11.38 -17.87
CA LYS A 164 -44.34 10.56 -17.74
C LYS A 164 -44.08 9.11 -17.35
N ALA A 165 -43.01 8.52 -17.89
CA ALA A 165 -42.67 7.13 -17.65
C ALA A 165 -42.26 6.92 -16.19
N VAL A 166 -42.87 5.93 -15.52
CA VAL A 166 -42.45 5.46 -14.20
C VAL A 166 -41.17 4.61 -14.34
N ILE A 167 -41.06 3.85 -15.43
CA ILE A 167 -39.86 3.14 -15.82
C ILE A 167 -39.45 3.63 -17.21
N LEU A 168 -38.31 4.33 -17.37
CA LEU A 168 -37.96 4.88 -18.69
C LEU A 168 -37.66 3.77 -19.70
N ILE A 169 -36.84 2.78 -19.33
CA ILE A 169 -36.64 1.54 -20.09
C ILE A 169 -36.89 0.33 -19.17
N GLN A 170 -37.86 -0.51 -19.52
CA GLN A 170 -38.02 -1.85 -18.96
C GLN A 170 -37.40 -2.86 -19.93
N ASN A 171 -36.30 -3.48 -19.50
CA ASN A 171 -35.51 -4.42 -20.28
C ASN A 171 -35.75 -5.89 -19.85
N TYR A 172 -36.08 -6.72 -20.83
CA TYR A 172 -36.06 -8.19 -20.74
C TYR A 172 -35.17 -8.81 -21.84
N SER A 173 -34.38 -7.99 -22.54
CA SER A 173 -33.63 -8.32 -23.76
C SER A 173 -32.11 -8.22 -23.56
N ASN A 174 -31.34 -8.64 -24.57
CA ASN A 174 -29.93 -8.27 -24.62
C ASN A 174 -29.85 -6.82 -25.11
N LEU A 175 -29.36 -5.92 -24.27
CA LEU A 175 -29.36 -4.47 -24.51
C LEU A 175 -27.92 -3.92 -24.53
N THR A 176 -27.58 -3.19 -25.58
CA THR A 176 -26.34 -2.42 -25.67
C THR A 176 -26.68 -0.93 -25.70
N LEU A 177 -26.04 -0.15 -24.83
CA LEU A 177 -26.12 1.31 -24.80
C LEU A 177 -24.75 1.88 -25.20
N ASP A 178 -24.71 2.75 -26.20
CA ASP A 178 -23.45 3.27 -26.78
C ASP A 178 -23.57 4.77 -27.09
N GLY A 179 -22.92 5.64 -26.31
CA GLY A 179 -23.01 7.09 -26.48
C GLY A 179 -24.41 7.67 -26.29
N VAL A 180 -25.23 7.07 -25.41
CA VAL A 180 -26.63 7.50 -25.14
C VAL A 180 -26.80 8.06 -23.73
N SER A 181 -27.58 9.13 -23.56
CA SER A 181 -27.99 9.67 -22.27
C SER A 181 -29.43 9.23 -21.97
N LEU A 182 -29.62 8.42 -20.92
CA LEU A 182 -30.92 8.06 -20.39
C LEU A 182 -31.25 9.01 -19.23
N GLU A 183 -32.34 9.77 -19.35
CA GLU A 183 -32.71 10.80 -18.37
C GLU A 183 -34.11 10.55 -17.82
N GLY A 184 -34.17 9.99 -16.61
CA GLY A 184 -35.41 9.88 -15.85
C GLY A 184 -35.95 11.27 -15.50
N GLY A 185 -37.25 11.48 -15.67
CA GLY A 185 -37.91 12.75 -15.36
C GLY A 185 -38.69 12.69 -14.05
N LYS A 186 -39.70 13.56 -13.95
CA LYS A 186 -40.46 13.81 -12.72
C LYS A 186 -41.13 12.57 -12.12
N LEU A 187 -41.69 11.69 -12.95
CA LEU A 187 -42.39 10.48 -12.50
C LEU A 187 -41.52 9.22 -12.53
N THR A 188 -40.29 9.30 -13.06
CA THR A 188 -39.43 8.14 -13.26
C THR A 188 -38.85 7.67 -11.93
N GLN A 189 -39.15 6.41 -11.61
CA GLN A 189 -38.68 5.66 -10.46
C GLN A 189 -37.42 4.84 -10.80
N TYR A 190 -37.42 4.24 -11.99
CA TYR A 190 -36.31 3.45 -12.55
C TYR A 190 -35.99 3.97 -13.95
N THR A 191 -34.74 4.35 -14.21
CA THR A 191 -34.36 4.84 -15.55
C THR A 191 -34.06 3.66 -16.49
N LEU A 192 -33.46 2.59 -15.95
CA LEU A 192 -33.24 1.33 -16.66
C LEU A 192 -33.47 0.14 -15.72
N SER A 193 -34.58 -0.58 -15.89
CA SER A 193 -34.88 -1.78 -15.11
C SER A 193 -34.59 -3.04 -15.94
N ASN A 194 -33.70 -3.91 -15.45
CA ASN A 194 -33.17 -5.09 -16.12
C ASN A 194 -33.66 -6.37 -15.44
N ASN A 195 -34.66 -7.02 -16.06
CA ASN A 195 -35.36 -8.17 -15.50
C ASN A 195 -35.06 -9.49 -16.25
N ASN A 196 -34.39 -9.42 -17.40
CA ASN A 196 -33.85 -10.58 -18.13
C ASN A 196 -32.79 -10.13 -19.15
N GLY A 197 -31.79 -10.99 -19.40
CA GLY A 197 -30.82 -10.81 -20.48
C GLY A 197 -29.56 -10.05 -20.06
N ASN A 198 -28.70 -9.75 -21.05
CA ASN A 198 -27.40 -9.12 -20.82
C ASN A 198 -27.42 -7.65 -21.23
N THR A 199 -26.99 -6.76 -20.35
CA THR A 199 -27.00 -5.30 -20.57
C THR A 199 -25.60 -4.72 -20.53
N ALA A 200 -25.16 -4.07 -21.60
CA ALA A 200 -23.90 -3.35 -21.68
C ALA A 200 -24.13 -1.84 -21.65
N ILE A 201 -23.68 -1.18 -20.58
CA ILE A 201 -23.60 0.28 -20.45
C ILE A 201 -22.23 0.70 -21.01
N GLY A 202 -22.19 0.94 -22.32
CA GLY A 202 -20.99 1.17 -23.12
C GLY A 202 -20.47 2.61 -23.10
N ALA A 203 -19.44 2.86 -23.91
CA ALA A 203 -18.71 4.11 -24.03
C ALA A 203 -19.62 5.35 -24.04
N GLY A 204 -19.29 6.36 -23.23
CA GLY A 204 -20.00 7.64 -23.17
C GLY A 204 -21.48 7.59 -22.74
N THR A 205 -22.00 6.42 -22.35
CA THR A 205 -23.40 6.25 -21.93
C THR A 205 -23.64 6.84 -20.55
N ASN A 206 -24.66 7.69 -20.42
CA ASN A 206 -25.06 8.28 -19.14
C ASN A 206 -26.41 7.70 -18.70
N VAL A 207 -26.56 7.38 -17.42
CA VAL A 207 -27.83 6.89 -16.86
C VAL A 207 -28.16 7.71 -15.61
N LYS A 208 -29.18 8.57 -15.72
CA LYS A 208 -29.56 9.54 -14.70
C LYS A 208 -30.94 9.22 -14.15
N ALA A 209 -31.00 8.91 -12.86
CA ALA A 209 -32.22 8.66 -12.10
C ALA A 209 -33.24 9.79 -12.25
N GLY A 210 -34.52 9.41 -12.20
CA GLY A 210 -35.63 10.34 -12.12
C GLY A 210 -35.86 10.91 -10.72
N GLN A 211 -36.88 11.74 -10.60
CA GLN A 211 -37.20 12.48 -9.36
C GLN A 211 -38.18 11.74 -8.45
N ALA A 212 -38.75 10.61 -8.88
CA ALA A 212 -39.66 9.81 -8.07
C ALA A 212 -38.90 8.72 -7.32
N ALA A 213 -39.21 8.53 -6.03
CA ALA A 213 -38.63 7.45 -5.24
C ALA A 213 -38.96 6.07 -5.86
N PRO A 214 -38.00 5.13 -5.96
CA PRO A 214 -36.72 5.12 -5.25
C PRO A 214 -35.57 5.93 -5.88
N GLY A 215 -35.70 6.44 -7.10
CA GLY A 215 -34.64 7.23 -7.75
C GLY A 215 -33.49 6.37 -8.27
N VAL A 216 -33.83 5.27 -8.94
CA VAL A 216 -32.87 4.29 -9.47
C VAL A 216 -32.41 4.68 -10.86
N ALA A 217 -31.09 4.74 -11.04
CA ALA A 217 -30.42 4.87 -12.33
C ALA A 217 -30.61 3.56 -13.11
N PHE A 218 -30.12 2.45 -12.56
CA PHE A 218 -30.42 1.11 -13.09
C PHE A 218 -30.49 0.05 -11.99
N ASP A 219 -31.17 -1.06 -12.29
CA ASP A 219 -31.23 -2.23 -11.39
C ASP A 219 -30.60 -3.50 -12.01
N VAL A 220 -30.43 -4.51 -11.17
CA VAL A 220 -30.25 -5.93 -11.53
C VAL A 220 -31.32 -6.72 -10.77
N CYS A 221 -32.36 -7.17 -11.49
CA CYS A 221 -33.60 -7.67 -10.88
C CYS A 221 -33.92 -9.13 -11.25
N GLY A 222 -33.79 -10.04 -10.28
CA GLY A 222 -34.26 -11.43 -10.40
C GLY A 222 -35.78 -11.53 -10.40
N PHE A 223 -36.40 -11.38 -11.58
CA PHE A 223 -37.86 -11.27 -11.73
C PHE A 223 -38.53 -12.54 -12.28
N SER A 224 -39.66 -12.94 -11.69
CA SER A 224 -40.56 -13.97 -12.23
C SER A 224 -39.83 -15.29 -12.58
N SER A 225 -40.11 -15.88 -13.75
CA SER A 225 -39.52 -17.12 -14.25
C SER A 225 -38.23 -16.94 -15.06
N TYR A 226 -37.77 -15.69 -15.27
CA TYR A 226 -36.54 -15.37 -16.01
C TYR A 226 -35.30 -15.98 -15.34
N LYS A 227 -34.28 -16.28 -16.14
CA LYS A 227 -33.17 -17.15 -15.73
C LYS A 227 -31.82 -16.47 -15.57
N GLN A 228 -31.64 -15.30 -16.18
CA GLN A 228 -30.40 -14.55 -16.07
C GLN A 228 -30.64 -13.04 -16.14
N VAL A 229 -29.86 -12.28 -15.39
CA VAL A 229 -29.59 -10.86 -15.66
C VAL A 229 -28.09 -10.62 -15.49
N SER A 230 -27.46 -10.00 -16.49
CA SER A 230 -26.11 -9.44 -16.30
C SER A 230 -26.13 -7.97 -16.71
N VAL A 231 -25.44 -7.13 -15.93
CA VAL A 231 -25.22 -5.73 -16.27
C VAL A 231 -23.73 -5.42 -16.19
N THR A 232 -23.17 -4.89 -17.27
CA THR A 232 -21.76 -4.50 -17.36
C THR A 232 -21.65 -3.00 -17.59
N VAL A 233 -21.02 -2.29 -16.64
CA VAL A 233 -20.57 -0.90 -16.85
C VAL A 233 -19.17 -0.95 -17.45
N SER A 234 -19.02 -0.37 -18.64
CA SER A 234 -17.74 -0.29 -19.35
C SER A 234 -16.75 0.68 -18.67
N PRO A 235 -15.42 0.53 -18.90
CA PRO A 235 -14.42 1.45 -18.36
C PRO A 235 -14.65 2.91 -18.77
N ASP A 236 -15.15 3.11 -19.98
CA ASP A 236 -15.38 4.38 -20.66
C ASP A 236 -16.85 4.82 -20.67
N ALA A 237 -17.70 4.23 -19.83
CA ALA A 237 -19.06 4.71 -19.57
C ALA A 237 -19.06 6.19 -19.12
N GLY A 238 -20.19 6.87 -19.30
CA GLY A 238 -20.43 8.22 -18.82
C GLY A 238 -20.85 8.25 -17.34
N ALA A 239 -21.66 9.25 -16.99
CA ALA A 239 -22.13 9.44 -15.62
C ALA A 239 -23.30 8.51 -15.26
N ILE A 240 -23.17 7.81 -14.13
CA ILE A 240 -24.26 7.12 -13.44
C ILE A 240 -24.67 7.99 -12.25
N VAL A 241 -25.92 8.44 -12.24
CA VAL A 241 -26.42 9.40 -11.25
C VAL A 241 -27.68 8.83 -10.59
N GLY A 242 -27.62 8.56 -9.28
CA GLY A 242 -28.68 7.92 -8.50
C GLY A 242 -28.36 6.47 -8.10
N ALA A 243 -29.37 5.76 -7.60
CA ALA A 243 -29.15 4.42 -7.05
C ALA A 243 -28.92 3.35 -8.13
N ILE A 244 -28.02 2.42 -7.83
CA ILE A 244 -27.88 1.12 -8.48
C ILE A 244 -28.54 0.10 -7.56
N GLU A 245 -29.62 -0.54 -7.99
CA GLU A 245 -30.40 -1.44 -7.13
C GLU A 245 -30.17 -2.92 -7.45
N LEU A 246 -29.95 -3.74 -6.42
CA LEU A 246 -29.75 -5.18 -6.51
C LEU A 246 -30.93 -5.89 -5.86
N SER A 247 -31.67 -6.73 -6.59
CA SER A 247 -32.83 -7.44 -6.04
C SER A 247 -33.02 -8.83 -6.65
N SER A 248 -33.63 -9.74 -5.90
CA SER A 248 -34.03 -11.04 -6.44
C SER A 248 -35.26 -11.63 -5.75
N GLY A 249 -36.29 -11.90 -6.54
CA GLY A 249 -37.45 -12.69 -6.17
C GLY A 249 -37.37 -14.16 -6.60
N ASN A 250 -36.25 -14.62 -7.16
CA ASN A 250 -36.10 -15.97 -7.71
C ASN A 250 -34.67 -16.53 -7.54
N ASP A 251 -34.35 -17.59 -8.26
CA ASP A 251 -33.03 -18.25 -8.31
C ASP A 251 -32.39 -18.11 -9.71
N ALA A 252 -32.51 -16.92 -10.31
CA ALA A 252 -31.79 -16.58 -11.54
C ALA A 252 -30.29 -16.39 -11.28
N ASP A 253 -29.49 -16.54 -12.34
CA ASP A 253 -28.08 -16.13 -12.35
C ASP A 253 -28.01 -14.61 -12.55
N LEU A 254 -27.51 -13.89 -11.54
CA LEU A 254 -27.57 -12.43 -11.48
C LEU A 254 -26.16 -11.87 -11.28
N SER A 255 -25.75 -10.93 -12.14
CA SER A 255 -24.42 -10.33 -12.06
C SER A 255 -24.38 -8.83 -12.39
N LEU A 256 -23.47 -8.13 -11.72
CA LEU A 256 -23.11 -6.74 -11.97
C LEU A 256 -21.58 -6.61 -12.03
N SER A 257 -21.05 -6.19 -13.17
CA SER A 257 -19.62 -5.92 -13.35
C SER A 257 -19.38 -4.44 -13.62
N ILE A 258 -18.69 -3.75 -12.71
CA ILE A 258 -18.44 -2.31 -12.80
C ILE A 258 -16.96 -2.06 -13.12
N ASN A 259 -16.67 -1.68 -14.37
CA ASN A 259 -15.29 -1.52 -14.84
C ASN A 259 -14.83 -0.06 -14.95
N GLY A 260 -15.74 0.90 -14.73
CA GLY A 260 -15.46 2.35 -14.78
C GLY A 260 -16.75 3.18 -14.77
N GLY A 261 -16.72 4.29 -15.49
CA GLY A 261 -17.77 5.32 -15.46
C GLY A 261 -17.56 6.38 -14.38
N ASP A 262 -18.29 7.50 -14.48
CA ASP A 262 -18.38 8.49 -13.41
C ASP A 262 -19.49 8.08 -12.44
N LEU A 263 -19.09 7.57 -11.28
CA LEU A 263 -19.95 7.12 -10.20
C LEU A 263 -20.01 8.11 -9.03
N SER A 264 -19.51 9.33 -9.20
CA SER A 264 -19.41 10.34 -8.12
C SER A 264 -20.76 10.74 -7.50
N ALA A 265 -21.86 10.47 -8.21
CA ALA A 265 -23.23 10.67 -7.76
C ALA A 265 -24.06 9.36 -7.75
N ALA A 266 -23.41 8.19 -7.73
CA ALA A 266 -24.05 6.89 -7.62
C ALA A 266 -24.05 6.36 -6.18
N SER A 267 -25.03 5.54 -5.83
CA SER A 267 -25.03 4.70 -4.64
C SER A 267 -25.36 3.27 -5.00
N LEU A 268 -24.86 2.29 -4.25
CA LEU A 268 -25.25 0.89 -4.39
C LEU A 268 -26.28 0.53 -3.31
N ASN A 269 -27.39 -0.09 -3.69
CA ASN A 269 -28.48 -0.46 -2.79
C ASN A 269 -28.77 -1.97 -2.92
N VAL A 270 -28.74 -2.71 -1.82
CA VAL A 270 -29.14 -4.13 -1.76
C VAL A 270 -30.57 -4.21 -1.23
N ALA A 271 -31.51 -4.57 -2.09
CA ALA A 271 -32.91 -4.81 -1.76
C ALA A 271 -33.16 -6.30 -1.49
N SER A 272 -34.43 -6.71 -1.31
CA SER A 272 -34.78 -8.08 -0.96
C SER A 272 -34.19 -9.10 -1.94
N GLY A 273 -33.41 -10.04 -1.41
CA GLY A 273 -32.73 -11.09 -2.20
C GLY A 273 -31.54 -10.60 -3.05
N GLY A 274 -31.18 -9.32 -2.95
CA GLY A 274 -30.05 -8.72 -3.69
C GLY A 274 -28.70 -9.33 -3.33
N ASP A 275 -28.54 -9.95 -2.17
CA ASP A 275 -27.33 -10.68 -1.75
C ASP A 275 -26.99 -11.85 -2.70
N LYS A 276 -27.95 -12.32 -3.51
CA LYS A 276 -27.72 -13.33 -4.56
C LYS A 276 -27.03 -12.78 -5.80
N VAL A 277 -26.95 -11.46 -5.98
CA VAL A 277 -26.33 -10.86 -7.18
C VAL A 277 -24.82 -10.89 -7.02
N LYS A 278 -24.11 -11.53 -7.96
CA LYS A 278 -22.64 -11.48 -8.02
C LYS A 278 -22.19 -10.09 -8.46
N VAL A 279 -21.69 -9.28 -7.53
CA VAL A 279 -21.19 -7.93 -7.83
C VAL A 279 -19.67 -7.91 -7.80
N GLU A 280 -19.07 -7.40 -8.87
CA GLU A 280 -17.63 -7.16 -9.00
C GLU A 280 -17.39 -5.72 -9.48
N LYS A 281 -16.37 -5.07 -8.92
CA LYS A 281 -15.84 -3.78 -9.40
C LYS A 281 -14.34 -3.88 -9.67
N SER A 282 -13.87 -3.13 -10.67
CA SER A 282 -12.44 -2.91 -10.87
C SER A 282 -11.82 -2.13 -9.70
N GLU A 283 -10.51 -2.33 -9.47
CA GLU A 283 -9.74 -1.73 -8.36
C GLU A 283 -9.98 -0.22 -8.22
N ASN A 284 -9.77 0.52 -9.33
CA ASN A 284 -9.88 1.98 -9.43
C ASN A 284 -11.33 2.53 -9.35
N VAL A 285 -12.35 1.67 -9.21
CA VAL A 285 -13.75 2.11 -9.12
C VAL A 285 -14.07 2.56 -7.69
N ALA A 286 -14.25 3.87 -7.52
CA ALA A 286 -14.70 4.48 -6.27
C ALA A 286 -16.23 4.41 -6.16
N LEU A 287 -16.74 3.35 -5.53
CA LEU A 287 -18.15 3.17 -5.18
C LEU A 287 -18.23 2.66 -3.74
N PRO A 288 -18.86 3.37 -2.79
CA PRO A 288 -19.05 2.87 -1.43
C PRO A 288 -19.84 1.55 -1.41
N ALA A 289 -19.51 0.66 -0.48
CA ALA A 289 -20.36 -0.51 -0.21
C ALA A 289 -21.67 -0.05 0.48
N PRO A 290 -22.81 -0.72 0.22
CA PRO A 290 -24.05 -0.50 0.96
C PRO A 290 -23.91 -0.89 2.44
N ASP A 291 -24.87 -0.42 3.25
CA ASP A 291 -25.00 -0.86 4.64
C ASP A 291 -25.05 -2.40 4.74
N GLY A 292 -24.36 -2.94 5.75
CA GLY A 292 -24.23 -4.38 5.97
C GLY A 292 -23.31 -5.12 4.99
N HIS A 293 -22.64 -4.41 4.06
CA HIS A 293 -21.76 -5.00 3.05
C HIS A 293 -20.36 -4.39 3.07
N GLN A 294 -19.39 -5.12 2.51
CA GLN A 294 -18.02 -4.64 2.27
C GLN A 294 -17.50 -5.09 0.91
N TRP A 295 -16.48 -4.41 0.41
CA TRP A 295 -15.73 -4.82 -0.78
C TRP A 295 -14.54 -5.70 -0.34
N VAL A 296 -14.46 -6.91 -0.88
CA VAL A 296 -13.37 -7.87 -0.67
C VAL A 296 -12.77 -8.21 -2.02
N ASP A 297 -11.54 -7.75 -2.29
CA ASP A 297 -10.84 -7.90 -3.57
C ASP A 297 -11.76 -7.67 -4.80
N GLY A 298 -12.41 -6.50 -4.82
CA GLY A 298 -13.34 -6.07 -5.86
C GLY A 298 -14.74 -6.69 -5.81
N SER A 299 -14.98 -7.74 -5.04
CA SER A 299 -16.30 -8.38 -4.92
C SER A 299 -17.11 -7.81 -3.75
N LEU A 300 -18.44 -7.71 -3.89
CA LEU A 300 -19.30 -7.30 -2.78
C LEU A 300 -19.65 -8.50 -1.89
N VAL A 301 -19.51 -8.35 -0.57
CA VAL A 301 -19.78 -9.40 0.42
C VAL A 301 -20.72 -8.87 1.50
N ALA A 302 -21.75 -9.64 1.82
CA ALA A 302 -22.61 -9.37 2.99
C ALA A 302 -21.86 -9.73 4.28
N VAL A 303 -21.75 -8.77 5.20
CA VAL A 303 -21.08 -8.94 6.49
C VAL A 303 -21.92 -9.85 7.38
N GLY A 304 -23.16 -9.48 7.72
CA GLY A 304 -24.04 -10.33 8.53
C GLY A 304 -23.40 -10.73 9.87
N ASN A 305 -23.28 -12.04 10.12
CA ASN A 305 -22.50 -12.61 11.24
C ASN A 305 -21.05 -12.94 10.86
N ASN A 306 -20.66 -12.81 9.59
CA ASN A 306 -19.35 -13.18 9.10
C ASN A 306 -18.31 -12.18 9.61
N VAL A 307 -17.23 -12.69 10.20
CA VAL A 307 -16.07 -11.90 10.65
C VAL A 307 -14.91 -11.98 9.67
N ALA A 308 -14.89 -12.99 8.80
CA ALA A 308 -13.86 -13.22 7.80
C ALA A 308 -14.44 -13.63 6.45
N ALA A 309 -13.68 -13.46 5.37
CA ALA A 309 -14.00 -13.97 4.04
C ALA A 309 -12.76 -14.47 3.28
N ILE A 310 -12.95 -15.40 2.35
CA ILE A 310 -11.91 -15.82 1.39
C ILE A 310 -12.42 -15.68 -0.04
N LYS A 311 -11.51 -15.38 -0.97
CA LYS A 311 -11.75 -15.46 -2.41
C LYS A 311 -11.21 -16.79 -2.94
N ASN A 312 -12.10 -17.61 -3.49
CA ASN A 312 -11.77 -18.89 -4.09
C ASN A 312 -11.12 -18.72 -5.47
N ALA A 313 -10.47 -19.79 -5.96
CA ALA A 313 -9.82 -19.80 -7.27
C ALA A 313 -10.78 -19.63 -8.48
N ASP A 314 -12.09 -19.79 -8.28
CA ASP A 314 -13.13 -19.50 -9.28
C ASP A 314 -13.63 -18.04 -9.24
N GLY A 315 -13.06 -17.21 -8.37
CA GLY A 315 -13.44 -15.82 -8.15
C GLY A 315 -14.70 -15.62 -7.30
N SER A 316 -15.30 -16.68 -6.75
CA SER A 316 -16.34 -16.55 -5.73
C SER A 316 -15.73 -16.07 -4.40
N VAL A 317 -16.46 -15.24 -3.66
CA VAL A 317 -16.07 -14.84 -2.29
C VAL A 317 -17.07 -15.41 -1.31
N VAL A 318 -16.57 -16.01 -0.23
CA VAL A 318 -17.36 -16.71 0.79
C VAL A 318 -17.00 -16.16 2.16
N GLY A 319 -18.02 -15.81 2.96
CA GLY A 319 -17.87 -15.36 4.34
C GLY A 319 -17.97 -16.50 5.36
N TYR A 320 -17.36 -16.29 6.54
CA TYR A 320 -17.28 -17.23 7.65
C TYR A 320 -17.50 -16.52 9.00
N GLU A 321 -18.14 -17.21 9.95
CA GLU A 321 -18.42 -16.71 11.31
C GLU A 321 -17.17 -16.73 12.23
N SER A 322 -16.03 -17.27 11.78
CA SER A 322 -14.74 -17.23 12.50
C SER A 322 -13.54 -17.12 11.54
N VAL A 323 -12.42 -16.61 12.04
CA VAL A 323 -11.15 -16.52 11.30
C VAL A 323 -10.54 -17.91 11.13
N SER A 324 -10.62 -18.77 12.16
CA SER A 324 -10.08 -20.14 12.10
C SER A 324 -10.82 -21.01 11.07
N GLU A 325 -12.14 -20.87 10.92
CA GLU A 325 -12.86 -21.59 9.85
C GLU A 325 -12.43 -21.11 8.46
N ALA A 326 -12.25 -19.79 8.28
CA ALA A 326 -11.75 -19.24 7.02
C ALA A 326 -10.34 -19.76 6.69
N ILE A 327 -9.44 -19.88 7.68
CA ILE A 327 -8.11 -20.48 7.53
C ILE A 327 -8.19 -21.98 7.20
N GLU A 328 -9.12 -22.72 7.81
CA GLU A 328 -9.32 -24.15 7.53
C GLU A 328 -9.80 -24.38 6.10
N LYS A 329 -10.68 -23.51 5.58
CA LYS A 329 -11.21 -23.61 4.20
C LYS A 329 -10.30 -22.98 3.15
N ALA A 330 -9.42 -22.06 3.53
CA ALA A 330 -8.45 -21.43 2.65
C ALA A 330 -7.59 -22.48 1.94
N SER A 331 -7.39 -22.30 0.62
CA SER A 331 -6.35 -23.02 -0.10
C SER A 331 -4.98 -22.41 0.20
N ASP A 332 -3.90 -23.13 -0.09
CA ASP A 332 -2.57 -22.62 0.19
C ASP A 332 -2.26 -21.40 -0.69
N GLY A 333 -1.80 -20.31 -0.05
CA GLY A 333 -1.59 -19.01 -0.67
C GLY A 333 -2.83 -18.10 -0.73
N THR A 334 -3.99 -18.52 -0.21
CA THR A 334 -5.20 -17.67 -0.13
C THR A 334 -5.06 -16.59 0.94
N VAL A 335 -5.68 -15.43 0.69
CA VAL A 335 -5.84 -14.33 1.65
C VAL A 335 -7.21 -14.45 2.35
N VAL A 336 -7.19 -14.36 3.68
CA VAL A 336 -8.37 -14.26 4.55
C VAL A 336 -8.56 -12.78 4.91
N PHE A 337 -9.67 -12.19 4.50
CA PHE A 337 -9.99 -10.78 4.74
C PHE A 337 -10.89 -10.65 5.97
N LEU A 338 -10.57 -9.74 6.91
CA LEU A 338 -11.46 -9.45 8.03
C LEU A 338 -12.61 -8.51 7.61
N LEU A 339 -13.83 -8.92 7.94
CA LEU A 339 -15.06 -8.15 7.72
C LEU A 339 -15.47 -7.36 8.97
N ALA A 340 -15.11 -7.83 10.16
CA ALA A 340 -15.48 -7.23 11.43
C ALA A 340 -14.35 -7.38 12.45
N ASP A 341 -14.44 -6.60 13.53
CA ASP A 341 -13.62 -6.86 14.73
C ASP A 341 -14.07 -8.18 15.38
N VAL A 342 -13.11 -8.97 15.85
CA VAL A 342 -13.34 -10.35 16.32
C VAL A 342 -12.57 -10.65 17.61
N GLU A 343 -13.19 -11.40 18.52
CA GLU A 343 -12.54 -11.97 19.70
C GLU A 343 -12.28 -13.47 19.49
N GLU A 344 -11.05 -13.86 19.15
CA GLU A 344 -10.67 -15.23 18.78
C GLU A 344 -9.19 -15.54 19.11
N ASP A 345 -8.91 -16.75 19.61
CA ASP A 345 -7.55 -17.29 19.72
C ASP A 345 -7.20 -18.01 18.39
N VAL A 346 -6.55 -17.31 17.45
CA VAL A 346 -6.32 -17.81 16.07
C VAL A 346 -5.09 -18.72 15.99
N VAL A 347 -5.20 -19.80 15.22
CA VAL A 347 -4.09 -20.73 14.94
C VAL A 347 -3.88 -20.86 13.43
N ILE A 348 -2.65 -20.64 12.97
CA ILE A 348 -2.19 -21.03 11.63
C ILE A 348 -1.62 -22.45 11.75
N PRO A 349 -2.21 -23.47 11.09
CA PRO A 349 -1.74 -24.85 11.21
C PRO A 349 -0.31 -25.08 10.70
N GLU A 350 0.34 -26.13 11.22
CA GLU A 350 1.65 -26.62 10.77
C GLU A 350 1.71 -26.75 9.23
N GLY A 351 2.78 -26.22 8.62
CA GLY A 351 3.00 -26.24 7.17
C GLY A 351 2.01 -25.41 6.32
N LYS A 352 1.01 -24.75 6.93
CA LYS A 352 -0.01 -24.00 6.18
C LYS A 352 0.57 -22.77 5.51
N THR A 353 0.20 -22.50 4.26
CA THR A 353 0.50 -21.22 3.59
C THR A 353 -0.77 -20.38 3.50
N VAL A 354 -0.86 -19.24 4.19
CA VAL A 354 -2.06 -18.39 4.23
C VAL A 354 -1.68 -16.95 4.60
N SER A 355 -2.50 -15.97 4.25
CA SER A 355 -2.33 -14.59 4.72
C SER A 355 -3.61 -14.05 5.35
N ILE A 356 -3.51 -13.12 6.29
CA ILE A 356 -4.64 -12.35 6.81
C ILE A 356 -4.50 -10.90 6.35
N ASP A 357 -5.54 -10.36 5.73
CA ASP A 357 -5.73 -8.93 5.54
C ASP A 357 -6.63 -8.38 6.64
N LEU A 358 -6.04 -7.60 7.55
CA LEU A 358 -6.75 -6.99 8.66
C LEU A 358 -7.82 -6.01 8.18
N SER A 359 -7.73 -5.45 6.97
CA SER A 359 -8.76 -4.59 6.37
C SER A 359 -9.25 -3.46 7.30
N GLY A 360 -8.36 -2.90 8.13
CA GLY A 360 -8.70 -1.92 9.16
C GLY A 360 -9.58 -2.45 10.31
N LYS A 361 -9.46 -3.74 10.67
CA LYS A 361 -10.21 -4.43 11.75
C LYS A 361 -9.28 -4.98 12.83
N LYS A 362 -9.86 -5.32 13.97
CA LYS A 362 -9.17 -5.84 15.16
C LYS A 362 -9.41 -7.34 15.37
N ILE A 363 -8.33 -8.10 15.58
CA ILE A 363 -8.37 -9.40 16.26
C ILE A 363 -7.94 -9.19 17.70
N ALA A 364 -8.76 -9.61 18.67
CA ALA A 364 -8.42 -9.67 20.08
C ALA A 364 -8.49 -11.11 20.57
N ASN A 365 -7.62 -11.52 21.49
CA ASN A 365 -7.60 -12.91 21.96
C ASN A 365 -8.67 -13.20 23.04
N LEU A 366 -9.02 -14.47 23.20
CA LEU A 366 -9.96 -14.96 24.23
C LEU A 366 -9.23 -15.45 25.48
N THR A 367 -8.19 -16.26 25.30
CA THR A 367 -7.41 -16.88 26.40
C THR A 367 -5.93 -17.07 26.09
N GLY A 368 -5.60 -17.42 24.85
CA GLY A 368 -4.28 -17.83 24.37
C GLY A 368 -3.42 -16.69 23.83
N ASN A 369 -2.55 -16.97 22.86
CA ASN A 369 -2.01 -15.90 22.01
C ASN A 369 -3.12 -15.43 21.04
N THR A 370 -3.04 -14.20 20.54
CA THR A 370 -4.02 -13.72 19.55
C THR A 370 -3.87 -14.45 18.22
N ILE A 371 -2.62 -14.63 17.78
CA ILE A 371 -2.25 -15.51 16.67
C ILE A 371 -1.12 -16.43 17.12
N THR A 372 -1.26 -17.74 16.91
CA THR A 372 -0.17 -18.73 17.02
C THR A 372 0.12 -19.29 15.63
N VAL A 373 1.37 -19.23 15.19
CA VAL A 373 1.82 -19.75 13.90
C VAL A 373 2.57 -21.05 14.13
N GLY A 374 1.99 -22.17 13.71
CA GLY A 374 2.57 -23.49 13.86
C GLY A 374 3.81 -23.71 13.01
N ALA A 375 4.65 -24.67 13.41
CA ALA A 375 5.90 -25.01 12.73
C ALA A 375 5.77 -25.17 11.19
N ASP A 376 6.82 -24.80 10.46
CA ASP A 376 6.93 -24.84 8.99
C ASP A 376 5.85 -24.07 8.19
N ALA A 377 4.91 -23.36 8.85
CA ALA A 377 3.89 -22.55 8.18
C ALA A 377 4.49 -21.32 7.49
N ASN A 378 3.85 -20.85 6.41
CA ASN A 378 4.23 -19.63 5.69
C ASN A 378 3.06 -18.64 5.79
N PHE A 379 3.17 -17.72 6.75
CA PHE A 379 2.11 -16.79 7.12
C PHE A 379 2.46 -15.35 6.76
N SER A 380 1.46 -14.54 6.38
CA SER A 380 1.66 -13.09 6.31
C SER A 380 0.47 -12.29 6.81
N VAL A 381 0.74 -11.08 7.30
CA VAL A 381 -0.28 -10.12 7.69
C VAL A 381 -0.13 -8.87 6.83
N VAL A 382 -1.23 -8.44 6.22
CA VAL A 382 -1.36 -7.15 5.54
C VAL A 382 -2.49 -6.36 6.20
N ASP A 383 -2.57 -5.07 5.92
CA ASP A 383 -3.67 -4.20 6.35
C ASP A 383 -3.99 -3.22 5.22
N SER A 384 -4.80 -3.65 4.26
CA SER A 384 -5.01 -2.93 3.00
C SER A 384 -5.76 -1.59 3.16
N VAL A 385 -6.50 -1.43 4.26
CA VAL A 385 -7.27 -0.22 4.58
C VAL A 385 -6.53 0.68 5.59
N GLY A 386 -5.70 0.09 6.45
CA GLY A 386 -5.00 0.78 7.52
C GLY A 386 -5.81 0.85 8.82
N GLY A 387 -5.09 0.81 9.95
CA GLY A 387 -5.68 0.89 11.30
C GLY A 387 -6.09 -0.47 11.89
N GLY A 388 -5.76 -1.58 11.22
CA GLY A 388 -5.97 -2.92 11.72
C GLY A 388 -5.09 -3.25 12.92
N VAL A 389 -5.56 -4.13 13.81
CA VAL A 389 -4.92 -4.42 15.09
C VAL A 389 -4.94 -5.92 15.42
N VAL A 390 -3.82 -6.44 15.92
CA VAL A 390 -3.73 -7.75 16.58
C VAL A 390 -3.36 -7.49 18.04
N ASP A 391 -4.30 -7.69 18.96
CA ASP A 391 -4.17 -7.33 20.38
C ASP A 391 -4.25 -8.55 21.29
N ASN A 392 -3.33 -8.69 22.24
CA ASN A 392 -3.51 -9.60 23.36
C ASN A 392 -4.12 -8.88 24.58
N VAL A 393 -5.44 -9.03 24.74
CA VAL A 393 -6.26 -8.46 25.82
C VAL A 393 -6.35 -9.32 27.08
N THR A 394 -5.81 -10.55 27.08
CA THR A 394 -5.77 -11.44 28.28
C THR A 394 -4.44 -11.40 29.02
N HIS A 395 -3.40 -10.87 28.36
CA HIS A 395 -2.20 -10.36 28.99
C HIS A 395 -1.21 -11.38 29.59
N GLY A 396 -1.54 -12.68 29.61
CA GLY A 396 -0.58 -13.74 29.93
C GLY A 396 0.20 -14.29 28.73
N LYS A 397 0.03 -13.68 27.54
CA LYS A 397 0.35 -14.24 26.23
C LYS A 397 0.70 -13.17 25.20
N ALA A 398 1.21 -13.60 24.04
CA ALA A 398 1.63 -12.71 22.95
C ALA A 398 0.47 -12.34 22.01
N ALA A 399 0.61 -11.21 21.32
CA ALA A 399 -0.23 -10.90 20.16
C ALA A 399 0.10 -11.86 19.01
N LEU A 400 1.38 -12.15 18.80
CA LEU A 400 1.87 -13.11 17.82
C LEU A 400 2.90 -14.03 18.46
N SER A 401 2.69 -15.34 18.30
CA SER A 401 3.64 -16.39 18.71
C SER A 401 4.01 -17.20 17.47
N ILE A 402 5.30 -17.36 17.20
CA ILE A 402 5.82 -18.02 16.00
C ILE A 402 6.67 -19.20 16.44
N GLU A 403 6.31 -20.41 16.03
CA GLU A 403 7.04 -21.64 16.35
C GLU A 403 8.26 -21.85 15.44
N GLU A 404 9.17 -22.74 15.87
CA GLU A 404 10.37 -23.14 15.12
C GLU A 404 10.05 -23.57 13.68
N GLY A 405 10.83 -23.07 12.71
CA GLY A 405 10.67 -23.37 11.29
C GLY A 405 9.56 -22.58 10.57
N ALA A 406 8.62 -21.98 11.30
CA ALA A 406 7.58 -21.14 10.71
C ALA A 406 8.16 -19.83 10.14
N LYS A 407 7.52 -19.29 9.11
CA LYS A 407 7.94 -18.08 8.38
C LYS A 407 6.82 -17.07 8.36
N VAL A 408 7.09 -15.86 8.84
CA VAL A 408 6.09 -14.81 9.02
C VAL A 408 6.56 -13.50 8.40
N VAL A 409 5.72 -12.87 7.60
CA VAL A 409 5.98 -11.52 7.03
C VAL A 409 4.88 -10.55 7.47
N LEU A 410 5.26 -9.45 8.10
CA LEU A 410 4.35 -8.40 8.56
C LEU A 410 4.47 -7.16 7.66
N ASN A 411 3.41 -6.86 6.91
CA ASN A 411 3.33 -5.81 5.89
C ASN A 411 2.24 -4.76 6.21
N GLY A 412 1.87 -4.62 7.49
CA GLY A 412 0.80 -3.74 7.94
C GLY A 412 0.35 -4.03 9.37
N GLY A 413 -0.61 -3.22 9.85
CA GLY A 413 -1.28 -3.40 11.13
C GLY A 413 -0.47 -3.04 12.38
N THR A 414 -1.17 -2.98 13.51
CA THR A 414 -0.58 -2.77 14.85
C THR A 414 -0.66 -4.04 15.68
N PHE A 415 0.48 -4.53 16.16
CA PHE A 415 0.57 -5.61 17.14
C PHE A 415 0.74 -4.97 18.53
N GLU A 416 -0.17 -5.26 19.46
CA GLU A 416 -0.19 -4.66 20.79
C GLU A 416 -0.58 -5.63 21.90
N ARG A 417 -0.31 -5.24 23.15
CA ARG A 417 -0.91 -5.82 24.34
C ARG A 417 -1.54 -4.65 25.11
N SER A 418 -2.82 -4.35 24.84
CA SER A 418 -3.42 -3.03 25.12
C SER A 418 -3.67 -2.66 26.58
N LYS A 419 -3.69 -3.64 27.50
CA LYS A 419 -3.85 -3.47 28.96
C LYS A 419 -2.58 -3.82 29.72
N GLU A 420 -1.40 -3.70 29.11
CA GLU A 420 -0.11 -4.05 29.74
C GLU A 420 0.10 -3.24 31.02
N ALA A 421 0.70 -3.88 32.05
CA ALA A 421 0.86 -3.29 33.37
C ALA A 421 2.26 -3.49 33.98
N GLY A 422 3.17 -4.24 33.33
CA GLY A 422 4.50 -4.52 33.82
C GLY A 422 5.40 -3.29 33.84
N THR A 423 5.88 -2.94 35.04
CA THR A 423 6.83 -1.84 35.25
C THR A 423 8.20 -2.39 35.65
N ALA A 424 9.24 -1.54 35.68
CA ALA A 424 10.58 -1.94 36.13
C ALA A 424 10.57 -2.52 37.57
N SER A 425 9.58 -2.15 38.39
CA SER A 425 9.40 -2.67 39.75
C SER A 425 8.70 -4.04 39.81
N GLY A 426 8.13 -4.54 38.71
CA GLY A 426 7.50 -5.85 38.65
C GLY A 426 6.39 -5.98 37.60
N ALA A 427 6.07 -7.23 37.26
CA ALA A 427 5.04 -7.57 36.26
C ALA A 427 3.62 -7.12 36.63
N ASN A 428 3.34 -6.71 37.87
CA ASN A 428 2.01 -6.28 38.32
C ASN A 428 0.86 -7.26 38.00
N GLY A 429 1.18 -8.56 37.90
CA GLY A 429 0.25 -9.65 37.55
C GLY A 429 0.06 -9.88 36.04
N ASN A 430 0.72 -9.11 35.19
CA ASN A 430 0.54 -9.04 33.74
C ASN A 430 1.82 -8.49 33.07
N SER A 431 2.61 -9.37 32.47
CA SER A 431 3.62 -8.96 31.49
C SER A 431 4.06 -10.15 30.63
N TYR A 432 4.33 -9.90 29.35
CA TYR A 432 4.79 -10.86 28.35
C TYR A 432 5.37 -10.09 27.14
N TYR A 433 5.85 -10.81 26.12
CA TYR A 433 6.24 -10.20 24.85
C TYR A 433 5.01 -9.85 24.00
N THR A 434 5.05 -8.77 23.21
CA THR A 434 4.01 -8.54 22.17
C THR A 434 4.18 -9.55 21.04
N ILE A 435 5.42 -9.82 20.63
CA ILE A 435 5.76 -10.91 19.72
C ILE A 435 6.78 -11.84 20.37
N LEU A 436 6.49 -13.15 20.36
CA LEU A 436 7.47 -14.21 20.61
C LEU A 436 7.83 -14.85 19.27
N ASN A 437 9.09 -14.75 18.85
CA ASN A 437 9.59 -15.37 17.63
C ASN A 437 10.61 -16.47 17.94
N GLU A 438 10.21 -17.72 17.69
CA GLU A 438 11.11 -18.88 17.63
C GLU A 438 11.32 -19.35 16.17
N GLY A 439 10.74 -18.66 15.18
CA GLY A 439 10.84 -18.94 13.74
C GLY A 439 11.61 -17.88 12.93
N ASP A 440 11.26 -17.73 11.64
CA ASP A 440 11.69 -16.62 10.78
C ASP A 440 10.62 -15.51 10.75
N LEU A 441 10.96 -14.29 11.16
CA LEU A 441 10.08 -13.11 11.17
C LEU A 441 10.67 -11.97 10.35
N GLU A 442 9.92 -11.48 9.37
CA GLU A 442 10.20 -10.27 8.59
C GLU A 442 9.20 -9.16 8.94
N ILE A 443 9.70 -7.96 9.25
CA ILE A 443 8.90 -6.76 9.56
C ILE A 443 9.17 -5.69 8.50
N ASN A 444 8.12 -5.29 7.78
CA ASN A 444 8.17 -4.31 6.71
C ASN A 444 7.45 -2.99 7.09
N GLY A 445 7.59 -1.99 6.22
CA GLY A 445 6.92 -0.69 6.38
C GLY A 445 5.40 -0.83 6.49
N GLY A 446 4.78 -0.02 7.34
CA GLY A 446 3.35 -0.08 7.65
C GLY A 446 3.01 -0.90 8.91
N THR A 447 3.89 -1.81 9.35
CA THR A 447 3.71 -2.53 10.62
C THR A 447 4.17 -1.69 11.82
N THR A 448 3.38 -1.72 12.89
CA THR A 448 3.77 -1.23 14.22
C THR A 448 3.70 -2.37 15.23
N VAL A 449 4.73 -2.55 16.05
CA VAL A 449 4.73 -3.49 17.19
C VAL A 449 5.02 -2.68 18.44
N LYS A 450 4.12 -2.71 19.43
CA LYS A 450 4.27 -1.89 20.64
C LYS A 450 3.98 -2.64 21.93
N LEU A 451 4.63 -2.19 23.00
CA LEU A 451 4.40 -2.66 24.36
C LEU A 451 4.47 -1.48 25.35
N LEU A 452 3.34 -0.80 25.49
CA LEU A 452 3.21 0.45 26.25
C LEU A 452 2.22 0.28 27.40
N LEU A 453 2.43 1.04 28.47
CA LEU A 453 1.45 1.24 29.53
C LEU A 453 0.34 2.18 29.06
N ALA A 454 -0.77 2.24 29.82
CA ALA A 454 -1.95 3.02 29.47
C ALA A 454 -1.75 4.55 29.38
N ASP A 455 -0.63 5.08 29.89
CA ASP A 455 -0.22 6.48 29.77
C ASP A 455 0.72 6.74 28.58
N GLY A 456 1.10 5.71 27.83
CA GLY A 456 2.05 5.77 26.72
C GLY A 456 3.52 5.61 27.12
N SER A 457 3.84 5.42 28.41
CA SER A 457 5.20 5.05 28.82
C SER A 457 5.53 3.61 28.39
N PRO A 458 6.80 3.23 28.28
CA PRO A 458 7.16 1.87 27.93
C PRO A 458 6.98 0.91 29.11
N ALA A 459 6.53 -0.31 28.83
CA ALA A 459 6.36 -1.33 29.85
C ALA A 459 7.72 -2.01 30.15
N ALA A 460 8.37 -1.56 31.22
CA ALA A 460 9.77 -1.90 31.50
C ALA A 460 10.01 -3.30 32.10
N PHE A 461 8.99 -4.17 32.22
CA PHE A 461 9.18 -5.54 32.74
C PHE A 461 9.55 -6.57 31.66
N SER A 462 8.86 -6.56 30.51
CA SER A 462 9.09 -7.50 29.40
C SER A 462 9.48 -6.75 28.11
N SER A 463 10.22 -7.44 27.24
CA SER A 463 10.61 -6.93 25.91
C SER A 463 9.40 -6.84 24.98
N VAL A 464 9.38 -5.89 24.04
CA VAL A 464 8.30 -5.77 23.05
C VAL A 464 8.29 -6.96 22.07
N ILE A 465 9.49 -7.39 21.65
CA ILE A 465 9.72 -8.60 20.87
C ILE A 465 10.82 -9.41 21.55
N ALA A 466 10.66 -10.73 21.60
CA ALA A 466 11.73 -11.67 21.89
C ALA A 466 11.99 -12.56 20.66
N ASN A 467 13.20 -12.47 20.10
CA ASN A 467 13.68 -13.31 19.00
C ASN A 467 14.65 -14.36 19.53
N GLY A 468 14.32 -15.64 19.43
CA GLY A 468 15.06 -16.74 20.04
C GLY A 468 14.60 -17.09 21.45
N TRP A 469 15.41 -17.88 22.17
CA TRP A 469 15.00 -18.53 23.41
C TRP A 469 15.55 -17.82 24.65
N TYR A 470 14.67 -17.18 25.41
CA TYR A 470 14.98 -16.71 26.77
C TYR A 470 15.34 -17.86 27.72
N SER A 471 14.78 -19.05 27.49
CA SER A 471 15.06 -20.25 28.28
C SER A 471 14.81 -21.51 27.45
N GLY A 472 15.71 -22.48 27.56
CA GLY A 472 15.68 -23.69 26.73
C GLY A 472 16.61 -23.57 25.53
N SER A 473 16.29 -24.27 24.46
CA SER A 473 17.03 -24.30 23.20
C SER A 473 16.08 -24.70 22.07
N PRO A 474 16.44 -24.41 20.80
CA PRO A 474 15.78 -25.01 19.65
C PRO A 474 15.68 -26.54 19.76
N SER A 475 14.63 -27.10 19.19
CA SER A 475 14.44 -28.54 19.06
C SER A 475 15.33 -29.14 17.96
N THR A 476 15.58 -28.40 16.89
CA THR A 476 16.53 -28.76 15.81
C THR A 476 17.96 -28.28 16.16
N PRO A 477 18.94 -29.19 16.26
CA PRO A 477 20.32 -28.79 16.56
C PRO A 477 20.92 -27.86 15.51
N GLY A 478 21.38 -26.67 15.95
CA GLY A 478 21.98 -25.67 15.08
C GLY A 478 20.99 -24.74 14.38
N TYR A 479 19.69 -24.82 14.71
CA TYR A 479 18.69 -23.84 14.29
C TYR A 479 18.89 -22.50 15.01
N THR A 480 18.55 -21.41 14.34
CA THR A 480 18.50 -20.05 14.91
C THR A 480 17.22 -19.34 14.46
N ALA A 481 16.55 -18.66 15.39
CA ALA A 481 15.38 -17.84 15.08
C ALA A 481 15.83 -16.53 14.43
N GLN A 482 15.21 -16.14 13.33
CA GLN A 482 15.64 -15.00 12.52
C GLN A 482 14.65 -13.85 12.64
N LEU A 483 15.13 -12.65 12.97
CA LEU A 483 14.38 -11.40 12.82
C LEU A 483 15.02 -10.52 11.75
N THR A 484 14.26 -10.14 10.73
CA THR A 484 14.66 -9.14 9.73
C THR A 484 13.71 -7.95 9.77
N MET A 485 14.21 -6.76 10.04
CA MET A 485 13.42 -5.52 10.05
C MET A 485 13.85 -4.64 8.89
N ASN A 486 13.03 -4.58 7.84
CA ASN A 486 13.26 -3.70 6.68
C ASN A 486 12.59 -2.34 6.84
N GLY A 487 11.64 -2.23 7.76
CA GLY A 487 10.90 -1.01 8.05
C GLY A 487 9.96 -1.19 9.25
N GLY A 488 8.96 -0.33 9.35
CA GLY A 488 7.98 -0.37 10.44
C GLY A 488 8.47 0.33 11.70
N VAL A 489 7.69 0.19 12.78
CA VAL A 489 7.95 0.82 14.08
C VAL A 489 7.89 -0.23 15.18
N VAL A 490 8.93 -0.30 16.01
CA VAL A 490 8.97 -1.06 17.26
C VAL A 490 9.03 -0.06 18.41
N GLU A 491 8.00 0.00 19.25
CA GLU A 491 7.85 1.03 20.27
C GLU A 491 7.59 0.48 21.68
N GLY A 492 8.48 0.80 22.61
CA GLY A 492 8.35 0.46 24.01
C GLY A 492 8.85 -0.92 24.40
N GLY A 493 8.26 -1.47 25.45
CA GLY A 493 8.80 -2.61 26.20
C GLY A 493 10.13 -2.28 26.87
N LYS A 494 10.77 -3.29 27.45
CA LYS A 494 12.12 -3.18 28.01
C LYS A 494 13.19 -2.98 26.94
N TYR A 495 13.08 -3.75 25.85
CA TYR A 495 13.92 -3.72 24.64
C TYR A 495 13.18 -4.37 23.45
N LEU A 496 13.67 -4.15 22.23
CA LEU A 496 13.68 -5.15 21.16
C LEU A 496 14.78 -6.19 21.49
N LYS A 497 14.42 -7.46 21.71
CA LYS A 497 15.38 -8.46 22.23
C LYS A 497 15.77 -9.52 21.20
N ASN A 498 17.08 -9.69 21.00
CA ASN A 498 17.70 -10.85 20.36
C ASN A 498 18.30 -11.77 21.45
N ASP A 499 17.67 -12.91 21.67
CA ASP A 499 17.99 -13.87 22.74
C ASP A 499 19.04 -14.91 22.31
N SER A 500 19.36 -15.84 23.21
CA SER A 500 20.09 -17.08 22.88
C SER A 500 19.48 -17.77 21.64
N TYR A 501 20.34 -18.20 20.72
CA TYR A 501 19.96 -18.76 19.40
C TYR A 501 19.15 -17.83 18.47
N GLY A 502 19.15 -16.51 18.70
CA GLY A 502 18.55 -15.52 17.80
C GLY A 502 19.55 -14.85 16.86
N THR A 503 19.16 -14.60 15.60
CA THR A 503 19.86 -13.68 14.68
C THR A 503 18.95 -12.51 14.36
N MET A 504 19.45 -11.28 14.42
CA MET A 504 18.70 -10.06 14.13
C MET A 504 19.40 -9.22 13.06
N THR A 505 18.67 -8.84 12.01
CA THR A 505 19.13 -7.90 10.97
C THR A 505 18.17 -6.72 10.89
N ILE A 506 18.70 -5.50 11.01
CA ILE A 506 17.91 -4.26 10.89
C ILE A 506 18.42 -3.46 9.71
N ASN A 507 17.61 -3.39 8.65
CA ASN A 507 17.87 -2.64 7.43
C ASN A 507 17.17 -1.27 7.41
N GLY A 508 16.11 -1.09 8.21
CA GLY A 508 15.32 0.14 8.23
C GLY A 508 14.23 0.14 9.30
N GLY A 509 13.50 1.27 9.39
CA GLY A 509 12.42 1.48 10.36
C GLY A 509 12.87 2.20 11.64
N GLU A 510 12.01 2.21 12.65
CA GLU A 510 12.23 2.88 13.94
C GLU A 510 12.18 1.87 15.09
N VAL A 511 13.17 1.88 15.98
CA VAL A 511 13.11 1.19 17.28
C VAL A 511 13.25 2.24 18.38
N LYS A 512 12.18 2.47 19.14
CA LYS A 512 12.11 3.62 20.05
C LYS A 512 11.44 3.34 21.39
N ASN A 513 11.68 4.24 22.33
CA ASN A 513 11.11 4.25 23.67
C ASN A 513 11.42 2.97 24.47
N GLY A 514 12.50 2.25 24.15
CA GLY A 514 12.91 1.07 24.93
C GLY A 514 13.32 1.49 26.35
N ALA A 515 12.71 0.89 27.37
CA ALA A 515 12.78 1.39 28.75
C ALA A 515 14.14 1.22 29.46
N GLU A 516 15.01 0.36 28.94
CA GLU A 516 16.39 0.21 29.47
C GLU A 516 17.44 0.27 28.36
N ALA A 517 17.08 -0.20 27.15
CA ALA A 517 17.75 0.14 25.90
C ALA A 517 16.78 -0.07 24.73
N SER A 518 17.08 0.49 23.55
CA SER A 518 16.32 0.16 22.33
C SER A 518 16.46 -1.31 21.95
N ILE A 519 17.68 -1.86 22.03
CA ILE A 519 17.99 -3.25 21.67
C ILE A 519 18.75 -3.94 22.81
N LEU A 520 18.43 -5.22 23.06
CA LEU A 520 19.26 -6.15 23.82
C LEU A 520 19.70 -7.29 22.90
N ASN A 521 21.01 -7.48 22.75
CA ASN A 521 21.59 -8.55 21.94
C ASN A 521 22.44 -9.52 22.78
N TRP A 522 22.05 -10.79 22.75
CA TRP A 522 22.81 -11.92 23.31
C TRP A 522 23.62 -12.70 22.27
N ASN A 523 23.16 -12.75 21.01
CA ASN A 523 23.75 -13.61 19.99
C ASN A 523 24.29 -12.86 18.77
N GLU A 524 23.60 -12.80 17.63
CA GLU A 524 24.09 -12.09 16.43
C GLU A 524 23.15 -10.96 16.00
N LEU A 525 23.66 -9.73 15.98
CA LEU A 525 22.99 -8.51 15.51
C LEU A 525 23.78 -7.88 14.36
N THR A 526 23.08 -7.51 13.28
CA THR A 526 23.60 -6.66 12.20
C THR A 526 22.66 -5.49 11.96
N ILE A 527 23.18 -4.26 11.99
CA ILE A 527 22.46 -3.03 11.69
C ILE A 527 23.04 -2.42 10.42
N THR A 528 22.22 -2.23 9.38
CA THR A 528 22.60 -1.55 8.13
C THR A 528 21.84 -0.24 7.92
N GLY A 529 20.73 -0.03 8.66
CA GLY A 529 19.92 1.18 8.62
C GLY A 529 18.90 1.21 9.76
N GLY A 530 17.99 2.20 9.70
CA GLY A 530 16.97 2.44 10.73
C GLY A 530 17.32 3.59 11.68
N THR A 531 16.39 3.92 12.59
CA THR A 531 16.55 4.95 13.63
C THR A 531 16.31 4.36 15.01
N PHE A 532 17.16 4.69 15.97
CA PHE A 532 17.13 4.15 17.32
C PHE A 532 17.07 5.28 18.38
N ASP A 533 15.94 5.41 19.08
CA ASP A 533 15.66 6.50 20.07
C ASP A 533 15.13 5.88 21.38
N PRO A 534 15.98 5.47 22.33
CA PRO A 534 15.55 4.82 23.58
C PRO A 534 14.74 5.78 24.48
N ALA A 535 14.22 5.29 25.62
CA ALA A 535 13.61 6.18 26.61
C ALA A 535 14.67 7.14 27.21
N ASP A 536 14.28 8.33 27.70
CA ASP A 536 15.23 9.31 28.25
C ASP A 536 15.95 8.79 29.52
N ASP A 537 15.36 7.83 30.23
CA ASP A 537 15.90 7.16 31.42
C ASP A 537 16.56 5.80 31.13
N ALA A 538 16.66 5.39 29.86
CA ALA A 538 17.40 4.21 29.43
C ALA A 538 18.92 4.43 29.53
N ASN A 539 19.68 3.34 29.58
CA ASN A 539 21.16 3.38 29.63
C ASN A 539 21.80 3.67 28.27
N GLY A 540 21.10 3.40 27.15
CA GLY A 540 21.71 3.48 25.82
C GLY A 540 20.90 2.83 24.71
N VAL A 541 21.53 2.66 23.55
CA VAL A 541 20.86 2.11 22.36
C VAL A 541 20.96 0.59 22.29
N VAL A 542 22.18 0.03 22.28
CA VAL A 542 22.43 -1.41 22.16
C VAL A 542 23.07 -1.94 23.45
N PHE A 543 22.29 -2.69 24.22
CA PHE A 543 22.81 -3.50 25.32
C PHE A 543 23.36 -4.81 24.72
N ASN A 544 24.69 -4.96 24.64
CA ASN A 544 25.35 -6.08 23.99
C ASN A 544 26.10 -6.94 25.02
N VAL A 545 25.72 -8.23 25.13
CA VAL A 545 26.17 -9.12 26.19
C VAL A 545 26.38 -10.55 25.70
N LYS A 546 27.18 -11.31 26.45
CA LYS A 546 27.38 -12.74 26.31
C LYS A 546 27.60 -13.38 27.68
N ALA A 547 26.82 -14.42 28.02
CA ALA A 547 26.94 -15.16 29.27
C ALA A 547 27.11 -16.69 29.07
N GLY A 548 26.91 -17.22 27.86
CA GLY A 548 27.03 -18.67 27.57
C GLY A 548 27.62 -19.04 26.22
N ASP A 549 27.66 -20.36 25.94
CA ASP A 549 28.16 -20.93 24.67
C ASP A 549 27.16 -20.79 23.51
N SER A 550 25.87 -20.60 23.81
CA SER A 550 24.78 -20.34 22.83
C SER A 550 24.73 -18.91 22.33
N GLU A 551 25.70 -18.08 22.75
CA GLU A 551 25.69 -16.63 22.67
C GLU A 551 27.02 -16.14 22.10
N GLN A 552 26.95 -15.42 20.98
CA GLN A 552 28.11 -14.79 20.38
C GLN A 552 28.34 -13.35 20.86
N GLY A 553 27.32 -12.68 21.41
CA GLY A 553 27.36 -11.26 21.76
C GLY A 553 27.88 -10.37 20.64
N LYS A 554 27.63 -10.75 19.39
CA LYS A 554 28.20 -10.14 18.20
C LYS A 554 27.26 -9.05 17.70
N THR A 555 27.78 -7.84 17.52
CA THR A 555 27.06 -6.69 16.99
C THR A 555 27.88 -6.05 15.88
N VAL A 556 27.30 -5.92 14.70
CA VAL A 556 27.93 -5.26 13.54
C VAL A 556 27.07 -4.08 13.11
N VAL A 557 27.62 -2.86 13.18
CA VAL A 557 26.94 -1.62 12.77
C VAL A 557 27.60 -1.07 11.50
N LEU A 558 26.86 -1.13 10.40
CA LEU A 558 27.24 -0.65 9.07
C LEU A 558 26.53 0.66 8.69
N GLY A 559 25.51 1.07 9.45
CA GLY A 559 24.66 2.22 9.15
C GLY A 559 23.57 2.43 10.20
N GLY A 560 22.64 3.35 9.91
CA GLY A 560 21.55 3.75 10.81
C GLY A 560 21.81 5.06 11.56
N THR A 561 20.77 5.57 12.23
CA THR A 561 20.78 6.79 13.04
C THR A 561 20.54 6.44 14.50
N PHE A 562 21.48 6.81 15.36
CA PHE A 562 21.49 6.49 16.79
C PHE A 562 21.27 7.78 17.58
N VAL A 563 20.17 7.88 18.31
CA VAL A 563 19.82 9.03 19.14
C VAL A 563 20.16 8.70 20.59
N THR A 564 20.95 9.55 21.23
CA THR A 564 21.39 9.40 22.63
C THR A 564 21.34 10.75 23.34
N THR A 565 21.05 10.73 24.64
CA THR A 565 20.95 11.93 25.47
C THR A 565 21.66 11.74 26.82
N GLY A 566 22.19 12.81 27.39
CA GLY A 566 22.89 12.75 28.68
C GLY A 566 24.06 11.76 28.65
N ASP A 567 24.07 10.82 29.60
CA ASP A 567 25.12 9.80 29.75
C ASP A 567 24.83 8.51 28.95
N GLN A 568 23.85 8.52 28.03
CA GLN A 568 23.47 7.33 27.24
C GLN A 568 24.58 6.87 26.29
N GLU A 569 24.84 5.56 26.27
CA GLU A 569 25.85 4.93 25.43
C GLU A 569 25.24 4.30 24.16
N VAL A 570 26.00 4.32 23.05
CA VAL A 570 25.57 3.68 21.80
C VAL A 570 25.59 2.15 21.92
N ILE A 571 26.67 1.61 22.47
CA ILE A 571 26.84 0.18 22.78
C ILE A 571 27.37 0.07 24.20
N PHE A 572 26.73 -0.75 25.05
CA PHE A 572 27.13 -0.94 26.45
C PHE A 572 26.95 -2.39 26.92
N THR A 573 27.56 -2.72 28.06
CA THR A 573 27.41 -4.00 28.78
C THR A 573 27.09 -3.76 30.26
N SER A 574 26.57 -4.76 30.96
CA SER A 574 26.27 -4.70 32.39
C SER A 574 27.44 -5.12 33.30
N ASP A 575 28.41 -5.83 32.72
CA ASP A 575 29.64 -6.29 33.38
C ASP A 575 30.69 -6.51 32.27
N ASP A 576 31.95 -6.15 32.54
CA ASP A 576 33.08 -6.49 31.66
C ASP A 576 33.22 -8.01 31.51
N ALA A 577 32.83 -8.80 32.52
CA ALA A 577 32.81 -10.27 32.44
C ALA A 577 31.79 -10.82 31.42
N ASN A 578 30.77 -10.03 31.05
CA ASN A 578 29.78 -10.36 30.03
C ASN A 578 30.02 -9.62 28.71
N LYS A 579 31.10 -8.83 28.61
CA LYS A 579 31.46 -8.09 27.41
C LYS A 579 31.85 -9.07 26.31
N SER A 580 31.31 -8.85 25.11
CA SER A 580 31.79 -9.51 23.91
C SER A 580 32.82 -8.64 23.21
N GLU A 581 33.91 -9.25 22.76
CA GLU A 581 34.93 -8.61 21.92
C GLU A 581 34.46 -8.45 20.45
N ASN A 582 33.29 -8.99 20.09
CA ASN A 582 32.77 -9.03 18.71
C ASN A 582 31.78 -7.89 18.40
N ALA A 583 32.02 -6.68 18.92
CA ALA A 583 31.21 -5.50 18.64
C ALA A 583 31.99 -4.51 17.76
N GLU A 584 31.52 -4.30 16.52
CA GLU A 584 32.20 -3.51 15.49
C GLU A 584 31.27 -2.46 14.86
N VAL A 585 31.77 -1.23 14.72
CA VAL A 585 31.10 -0.09 14.09
C VAL A 585 31.96 0.41 12.93
N SER A 586 31.40 0.40 11.72
CA SER A 586 32.04 0.88 10.48
C SER A 586 31.14 1.82 9.65
N GLY A 587 29.98 2.19 10.18
CA GLY A 587 29.11 3.23 9.61
C GLY A 587 28.04 3.69 10.59
N GLY A 588 27.23 4.66 10.16
CA GLY A 588 26.12 5.22 10.94
C GLY A 588 26.30 6.71 11.29
N VAL A 589 25.21 7.31 11.76
CA VAL A 589 25.13 8.68 12.26
C VAL A 589 24.70 8.64 13.73
N PHE A 590 25.39 9.39 14.58
CA PHE A 590 25.21 9.39 16.03
C PHE A 590 24.83 10.80 16.47
N GLU A 591 23.55 10.96 16.82
CA GLU A 591 22.99 12.18 17.43
C GLU A 591 23.19 12.09 18.94
N GLY A 592 24.02 12.97 19.50
CA GLY A 592 24.43 12.92 20.91
C GLY A 592 25.84 12.35 21.08
N ASN A 593 25.97 11.28 21.85
CA ASN A 593 27.24 10.64 22.15
C ASN A 593 27.69 9.71 21.00
N PRO A 594 28.97 9.76 20.58
CA PRO A 594 29.53 8.76 19.68
C PRO A 594 29.74 7.41 20.42
N PRO A 595 29.85 6.28 19.71
CA PRO A 595 30.31 5.02 20.30
C PRO A 595 31.73 5.15 20.88
N ALA A 596 32.11 4.24 21.79
CA ALA A 596 33.48 4.19 22.31
C ALA A 596 34.48 3.81 21.21
N ASP A 597 35.70 4.39 21.24
CA ASP A 597 36.74 4.19 20.22
C ASP A 597 37.10 2.70 19.99
N GLU A 598 36.99 1.88 21.04
CA GLU A 598 37.23 0.43 21.03
C GLU A 598 36.24 -0.37 20.17
N TYR A 599 35.03 0.15 19.93
CA TYR A 599 34.04 -0.48 19.05
C TYR A 599 34.18 -0.03 17.59
N ILE A 600 35.00 0.98 17.30
CA ILE A 600 35.19 1.44 15.91
C ILE A 600 36.15 0.50 15.19
N ALA A 601 35.68 -0.10 14.10
CA ALA A 601 36.46 -1.01 13.30
C ALA A 601 37.78 -0.38 12.78
N PRO A 602 38.88 -1.14 12.65
CA PRO A 602 40.09 -0.68 11.97
C PRO A 602 39.78 -0.16 10.56
N GLY A 603 40.43 0.94 10.19
CA GLY A 603 40.15 1.69 8.97
C GLY A 603 39.02 2.74 9.10
N PHE A 604 38.36 2.86 10.25
CA PHE A 604 37.27 3.81 10.48
C PHE A 604 37.52 4.74 11.68
N GLY A 605 36.86 5.90 11.68
CA GLY A 605 36.89 6.90 12.75
C GLY A 605 35.78 7.95 12.61
N PHE A 606 35.70 8.89 13.56
CA PHE A 606 34.68 9.93 13.58
C PHE A 606 34.97 11.11 12.66
N GLU A 607 33.93 11.56 11.99
CA GLU A 607 33.82 12.89 11.36
C GLU A 607 32.64 13.62 12.01
N LYS A 608 32.89 14.79 12.61
CA LYS A 608 31.85 15.63 13.19
C LYS A 608 31.14 16.46 12.11
N GLN A 609 29.82 16.40 12.10
CA GLN A 609 28.97 17.10 11.13
C GLN A 609 28.67 18.54 11.57
N GLU A 610 28.22 19.40 10.64
CA GLU A 610 27.89 20.81 10.92
C GLU A 610 26.76 20.98 11.97
N ASP A 611 25.85 20.00 12.05
CA ASP A 611 24.76 19.97 13.06
C ASP A 611 25.21 19.49 14.45
N GLY A 612 26.45 19.02 14.57
CA GLY A 612 27.04 18.52 15.81
C GLY A 612 26.91 17.01 16.01
N SER A 613 26.23 16.28 15.13
CA SER A 613 26.24 14.81 15.11
C SER A 613 27.60 14.25 14.68
N PHE A 614 27.82 12.96 14.91
CA PHE A 614 29.03 12.25 14.48
C PHE A 614 28.69 11.23 13.39
N GLY A 615 29.43 11.25 12.28
CA GLY A 615 29.42 10.18 11.29
C GLY A 615 30.63 9.25 11.49
N ILE A 616 30.45 7.95 11.27
CA ILE A 616 31.58 7.02 11.11
C ILE A 616 31.96 6.97 9.62
N VAL A 617 33.22 7.25 9.32
CA VAL A 617 33.77 7.27 7.96
C VAL A 617 35.09 6.54 7.86
N ALA A 618 35.46 6.15 6.64
CA ALA A 618 36.76 5.53 6.36
C ALA A 618 37.90 6.54 6.60
N ALA A 619 38.80 6.19 7.52
CA ALA A 619 39.93 7.00 7.96
C ALA A 619 41.04 7.00 6.89
N LYS A 620 41.59 8.18 6.60
CA LYS A 620 42.62 8.38 5.57
C LYS A 620 43.73 9.27 6.10
N LEU A 621 44.95 9.01 5.63
CA LEU A 621 46.04 9.99 5.71
C LEU A 621 45.89 11.01 4.58
N LEU A 622 45.82 12.29 4.96
CA LEU A 622 45.75 13.43 4.06
C LEU A 622 47.06 14.22 4.12
N ALA A 623 47.51 14.73 2.99
CA ALA A 623 48.64 15.66 2.95
C ALA A 623 48.12 17.08 3.18
N LYS A 624 48.76 17.86 4.06
CA LYS A 624 48.36 19.25 4.33
C LYS A 624 48.74 20.17 3.17
N ASP A 625 48.12 21.36 3.09
CA ASP A 625 48.37 22.42 2.08
C ASP A 625 49.85 22.75 1.78
N SER A 626 50.76 22.49 2.71
CA SER A 626 52.21 22.64 2.51
C SER A 626 52.82 21.61 1.53
N VAL A 627 52.10 20.55 1.22
CA VAL A 627 52.48 19.44 0.33
C VAL A 627 51.65 19.54 -0.95
N ILE A 628 52.30 19.85 -2.07
CA ILE A 628 51.62 20.03 -3.36
C ILE A 628 51.99 18.86 -4.27
N ASP A 629 51.00 18.16 -4.83
CA ASP A 629 51.18 16.97 -5.68
C ASP A 629 52.09 15.89 -5.02
N GLY A 630 51.96 15.71 -3.70
CA GLY A 630 52.78 14.78 -2.92
C GLY A 630 54.19 15.30 -2.56
N VAL A 631 54.53 16.54 -2.93
CA VAL A 631 55.87 17.12 -2.71
C VAL A 631 55.84 18.24 -1.68
N TYR A 632 56.63 18.09 -0.61
CA TYR A 632 56.95 19.16 0.32
C TYR A 632 58.25 19.87 -0.12
N SER A 633 58.19 21.17 -0.41
CA SER A 633 59.41 21.93 -0.74
C SER A 633 60.02 22.58 0.51
N TYR A 634 61.25 22.19 0.84
CA TYR A 634 61.99 22.73 1.97
C TYR A 634 63.11 23.67 1.51
N ASP A 635 63.00 24.95 1.86
CA ASP A 635 63.94 25.99 1.47
C ASP A 635 65.16 26.04 2.41
N VAL A 636 66.32 25.64 1.89
CA VAL A 636 67.57 25.52 2.66
C VAL A 636 68.26 26.87 2.92
N LYS A 637 67.81 27.99 2.34
CA LYS A 637 68.46 29.32 2.54
C LYS A 637 67.54 30.48 2.87
N GLY A 638 66.23 30.43 2.59
CA GLY A 638 65.28 31.51 2.92
C GLY A 638 64.96 31.71 4.41
N GLY A 639 65.88 31.35 5.32
CA GLY A 639 65.77 31.60 6.76
C GLY A 639 65.43 30.38 7.63
N LYS A 640 65.19 29.21 7.04
CA LYS A 640 64.92 27.94 7.77
C LYS A 640 66.04 26.91 7.60
N ALA A 641 67.32 27.29 7.70
CA ALA A 641 68.44 26.36 7.64
C ALA A 641 68.63 25.54 8.94
N ALA A 642 67.60 24.81 9.36
CA ALA A 642 67.60 23.94 10.54
C ALA A 642 67.59 22.46 10.11
N ALA A 643 68.02 21.56 11.00
CA ALA A 643 67.75 20.14 10.80
C ALA A 643 66.25 19.89 11.06
N LEU A 644 65.60 19.12 10.18
CA LEU A 644 64.25 18.62 10.39
C LEU A 644 64.26 17.49 11.43
N ALA A 645 63.28 17.50 12.33
CA ALA A 645 62.96 16.42 13.24
C ALA A 645 61.79 15.58 12.70
N GLU A 646 61.55 14.42 13.33
CA GLU A 646 60.39 13.57 13.03
C GLU A 646 59.05 14.33 13.19
N SER A 647 58.96 15.21 14.20
CA SER A 647 57.81 16.08 14.40
C SER A 647 57.53 17.04 13.24
N ASP A 648 58.58 17.50 12.53
CA ASP A 648 58.40 18.37 11.38
C ASP A 648 57.88 17.61 10.16
N LEU A 649 58.18 16.30 10.06
CA LEU A 649 57.64 15.42 9.04
C LEU A 649 56.18 15.04 9.35
N LEU A 650 55.88 14.66 10.60
CA LEU A 650 54.51 14.36 11.05
C LEU A 650 53.57 15.55 10.84
N ALA A 651 54.07 16.78 10.92
CA ALA A 651 53.30 17.99 10.63
C ALA A 651 52.89 18.16 9.14
N LEU A 652 53.44 17.37 8.21
CA LEU A 652 53.11 17.43 6.78
C LEU A 652 51.80 16.71 6.41
N VAL A 653 51.30 15.85 7.32
CA VAL A 653 50.11 15.02 7.10
C VAL A 653 49.12 15.18 8.26
N GLU A 654 47.89 14.73 8.04
CA GLU A 654 46.86 14.63 9.07
C GLU A 654 45.91 13.46 8.80
N MET A 655 45.13 13.08 9.80
CA MET A 655 44.04 12.12 9.63
C MET A 655 42.79 12.85 9.12
N SER A 656 41.99 12.18 8.30
CA SER A 656 40.66 12.64 7.88
C SER A 656 39.57 12.48 8.95
N VAL A 657 39.93 12.04 10.15
CA VAL A 657 39.04 11.73 11.28
C VAL A 657 39.60 12.38 12.55
N GLU A 658 38.73 12.75 13.49
CA GLU A 658 39.13 13.61 14.62
C GLU A 658 40.04 12.92 15.64
N GLN A 659 39.90 11.60 15.83
CA GLN A 659 40.60 10.84 16.87
C GLN A 659 40.74 9.34 16.54
N GLY A 660 41.39 8.59 17.43
CA GLY A 660 41.50 7.13 17.39
C GLY A 660 42.69 6.59 16.57
N TYR A 661 43.62 7.46 16.14
CA TYR A 661 44.81 7.06 15.37
C TYR A 661 46.07 7.86 15.74
N ALA A 662 47.16 7.13 15.97
CA ALA A 662 48.51 7.67 16.02
C ALA A 662 49.20 7.58 14.65
N VAL A 663 49.58 8.73 14.08
CA VAL A 663 50.36 8.78 12.83
C VAL A 663 51.85 8.54 13.13
N LYS A 664 52.48 7.70 12.30
CA LYS A 664 53.91 7.37 12.33
C LYS A 664 54.55 7.69 10.98
N VAL A 665 55.87 7.88 10.96
CA VAL A 665 56.64 8.13 9.74
C VAL A 665 57.92 7.28 9.71
N ASP A 666 58.24 6.70 8.55
CA ASP A 666 59.50 5.99 8.34
C ASP A 666 60.68 6.97 8.28
N THR A 667 61.44 7.04 9.37
CA THR A 667 62.56 7.98 9.53
C THR A 667 63.88 7.53 8.87
N LYS A 668 63.91 6.42 8.11
CA LYS A 668 65.16 5.86 7.52
C LYS A 668 65.99 6.87 6.71
N HIS A 669 65.33 7.82 6.03
CA HIS A 669 65.99 8.84 5.21
C HIS A 669 66.25 10.17 5.93
N LEU A 670 65.80 10.34 7.19
CA LEU A 670 65.90 11.61 7.92
C LEU A 670 67.34 12.08 8.13
N ALA A 671 68.27 11.15 8.39
CA ALA A 671 69.69 11.47 8.55
C ALA A 671 70.35 11.92 7.23
N GLU A 672 69.93 11.34 6.09
CA GLU A 672 70.44 11.69 4.77
C GLU A 672 69.87 13.03 4.28
N LEU A 673 68.57 13.26 4.51
CA LEU A 673 67.88 14.53 4.30
C LEU A 673 68.60 15.66 5.06
N ASN A 674 68.83 15.50 6.36
CA ASN A 674 69.50 16.51 7.18
C ASN A 674 70.95 16.78 6.75
N LYS A 675 71.65 15.77 6.23
CA LYS A 675 72.97 15.95 5.62
C LYS A 675 72.90 16.76 4.31
N ALA A 676 71.88 16.53 3.48
CA ALA A 676 71.65 17.29 2.25
C ALA A 676 71.22 18.74 2.54
N ILE A 677 70.38 18.98 3.57
CA ILE A 677 70.03 20.31 4.08
C ILE A 677 71.29 21.06 4.52
N GLY A 678 72.12 20.45 5.37
CA GLY A 678 73.38 21.05 5.84
C GLY A 678 74.41 21.33 4.74
N ALA A 679 74.32 20.62 3.61
CA ALA A 679 75.14 20.85 2.41
C ALA A 679 74.48 21.80 1.38
N ALA A 680 73.22 22.21 1.60
CA ALA A 680 72.36 22.91 0.65
C ALA A 680 72.26 22.22 -0.73
N ASP A 681 72.19 20.88 -0.76
CA ASP A 681 72.12 20.09 -2.00
C ASP A 681 70.69 19.99 -2.55
N THR A 682 70.29 20.98 -3.34
CA THR A 682 68.98 21.03 -4.01
C THR A 682 68.80 20.03 -5.15
N SER A 683 69.75 19.12 -5.39
CA SER A 683 69.61 18.04 -6.37
C SER A 683 68.89 16.79 -5.81
N LYS A 684 68.59 16.77 -4.51
CA LYS A 684 68.06 15.61 -3.79
C LYS A 684 66.58 15.72 -3.47
N THR A 685 65.94 14.56 -3.48
CA THR A 685 64.58 14.30 -2.98
C THR A 685 64.62 13.08 -2.06
N PHE A 686 63.75 13.05 -1.07
CA PHE A 686 63.67 11.98 -0.07
C PHE A 686 62.21 11.63 0.20
N ASP A 687 61.85 10.35 0.03
CA ASP A 687 60.47 9.89 0.23
C ASP A 687 60.28 9.40 1.66
N PHE A 688 59.24 9.91 2.32
CA PHE A 688 58.83 9.51 3.66
C PHE A 688 57.47 8.85 3.59
N VAL A 689 57.38 7.63 4.10
CA VAL A 689 56.13 6.86 4.17
C VAL A 689 55.52 7.09 5.55
N PHE A 690 54.26 7.53 5.54
CA PHE A 690 53.43 7.75 6.71
C PHE A 690 52.44 6.60 6.84
N THR A 691 52.25 6.12 8.06
CA THR A 691 51.27 5.09 8.40
C THR A 691 50.45 5.57 9.59
N ALA A 692 49.20 5.12 9.70
CA ALA A 692 48.41 5.28 10.92
C ALA A 692 48.41 3.96 11.69
N VAL A 693 48.33 4.03 13.02
CA VAL A 693 48.09 2.90 13.92
C VAL A 693 46.86 3.25 14.75
N LYS A 694 45.92 2.31 14.88
CA LYS A 694 44.70 2.51 15.68
C LYS A 694 45.10 2.66 17.15
N ASP A 695 44.50 3.60 17.87
CA ASP A 695 44.81 3.79 19.28
C ASP A 695 44.39 2.54 20.10
N GLY A 696 45.26 2.09 21.00
CA GLY A 696 45.03 0.90 21.83
C GLY A 696 45.45 -0.44 21.22
N THR A 697 45.76 -0.54 19.92
CA THR A 697 46.22 -1.79 19.28
C THR A 697 47.74 -1.98 19.38
N ALA A 698 48.23 -3.19 19.11
CA ALA A 698 49.66 -3.49 19.14
C ALA A 698 50.37 -2.95 17.88
N GLU A 699 51.67 -2.67 18.02
CA GLU A 699 52.50 -2.23 16.90
C GLU A 699 52.75 -3.39 15.92
N GLY A 700 51.93 -3.45 14.87
CA GLY A 700 51.95 -4.51 13.86
C GLY A 700 50.55 -4.95 13.41
N ASP A 701 49.49 -4.58 14.14
CA ASP A 701 48.10 -4.86 13.76
C ASP A 701 47.69 -4.01 12.54
N GLU A 702 46.82 -4.55 11.69
CA GLU A 702 46.34 -3.85 10.50
C GLU A 702 45.45 -2.66 10.89
N SER A 703 45.92 -1.43 10.63
CA SER A 703 45.19 -0.21 10.98
C SER A 703 44.02 0.11 10.05
N GLY A 704 43.88 -0.60 8.93
CA GLY A 704 42.89 -0.36 7.88
C GLY A 704 43.06 0.95 7.11
N VAL A 705 44.13 1.71 7.34
CA VAL A 705 44.41 3.01 6.71
C VAL A 705 45.55 2.88 5.70
N ASP A 706 45.31 3.29 4.45
CA ASP A 706 46.32 3.28 3.39
C ASP A 706 47.53 4.18 3.73
N PRO A 707 48.77 3.71 3.57
CA PRO A 707 49.97 4.52 3.76
C PRO A 707 50.07 5.69 2.75
N LEU A 708 50.46 6.87 3.24
CA LEU A 708 50.71 8.05 2.42
C LEU A 708 52.21 8.26 2.22
N THR A 709 52.67 8.60 1.02
CA THR A 709 54.07 8.97 0.76
C THR A 709 54.18 10.46 0.46
N VAL A 710 55.09 11.16 1.14
CA VAL A 710 55.44 12.56 0.84
C VAL A 710 56.91 12.64 0.47
N THR A 711 57.19 13.25 -0.69
CA THR A 711 58.54 13.53 -1.16
C THR A 711 59.01 14.88 -0.65
N VAL A 712 60.05 14.92 0.19
CA VAL A 712 60.72 16.16 0.60
C VAL A 712 61.75 16.56 -0.47
N LYS A 713 61.58 17.75 -1.04
CA LYS A 713 62.45 18.32 -2.08
C LYS A 713 63.12 19.60 -1.59
N LEU A 714 64.44 19.63 -1.63
CA LEU A 714 65.22 20.81 -1.21
C LEU A 714 65.21 21.90 -2.30
N SER A 715 64.99 23.15 -1.90
CA SER A 715 64.96 24.34 -2.77
C SER A 715 65.80 25.48 -2.19
N ASP A 716 66.19 26.44 -3.03
CA ASP A 716 66.97 27.62 -2.61
C ASP A 716 66.28 28.88 -3.15
N SER A 717 65.54 29.59 -2.29
CA SER A 717 64.82 30.81 -2.68
C SER A 717 65.72 32.03 -2.87
N ALA A 718 66.99 31.96 -2.47
CA ALA A 718 67.94 33.08 -2.64
C ALA A 718 68.44 33.21 -4.10
N ALA A 719 68.11 32.27 -4.99
CA ALA A 719 68.45 32.27 -6.41
C ALA A 719 67.53 33.17 -7.26
N GLY A 720 67.46 34.46 -6.94
CA GLY A 720 66.70 35.46 -7.71
C GLY A 720 67.42 35.95 -8.97
N SER A 721 66.97 35.50 -10.15
CA SER A 721 67.25 36.04 -11.50
C SER A 721 68.71 36.00 -12.04
N GLY A 722 68.87 35.42 -13.25
CA GLY A 722 70.11 35.48 -14.03
C GLY A 722 70.10 34.45 -15.17
N SER A 723 70.19 34.90 -16.42
CA SER A 723 69.91 34.09 -17.63
C SER A 723 71.15 33.73 -18.47
N GLU A 724 70.91 32.90 -19.49
CA GLU A 724 71.73 32.62 -20.69
C GLU A 724 72.94 31.66 -20.55
N GLY A 725 73.22 30.79 -21.53
CA GLY A 725 72.48 30.53 -22.78
C GLY A 725 73.19 29.53 -23.73
N GLY A 726 72.46 29.00 -24.73
CA GLY A 726 73.00 28.10 -25.76
C GLY A 726 71.94 27.62 -26.76
N SER A 727 72.07 28.00 -28.04
CA SER A 727 71.09 27.83 -29.13
C SER A 727 70.98 26.37 -29.67
N ALA A 728 70.01 25.97 -30.51
CA ALA A 728 69.29 26.74 -31.54
C ALA A 728 67.96 26.13 -32.06
N ALA A 729 67.11 27.02 -32.61
CA ALA A 729 66.09 26.86 -33.68
C ALA A 729 64.99 25.76 -33.57
N GLY A 730 63.69 26.08 -33.74
CA GLY A 730 63.04 27.39 -33.95
C GLY A 730 61.54 27.28 -34.31
N ASN A 731 60.84 28.43 -34.43
CA ASN A 731 59.54 28.74 -35.08
C ASN A 731 58.39 27.70 -35.12
N ALA A 732 57.11 28.04 -34.94
CA ALA A 732 56.39 29.26 -34.51
C ALA A 732 54.97 28.80 -34.08
N GLY A 733 54.34 29.34 -33.03
CA GLY A 733 53.45 30.52 -33.08
C GLY A 733 51.97 30.14 -33.33
N GLY A 734 50.98 30.56 -32.54
CA GLY A 734 51.03 31.29 -31.26
C GLY A 734 49.66 31.79 -30.76
N ASN A 735 49.69 32.36 -29.54
CA ASN A 735 48.82 33.41 -28.96
C ASN A 735 47.32 33.20 -28.65
N SER A 736 46.90 33.90 -27.58
CA SER A 736 45.53 34.13 -27.06
C SER A 736 44.80 32.93 -26.47
N SER A 737 43.94 33.04 -25.47
CA SER A 737 43.68 33.95 -24.32
C SER A 737 42.28 33.53 -23.81
N ASP A 738 41.93 33.96 -22.60
CA ASP A 738 40.55 34.04 -22.09
C ASP A 738 39.77 32.73 -21.85
N ASP A 739 39.76 32.32 -20.58
CA ASP A 739 38.60 32.38 -19.68
C ASP A 739 37.21 31.77 -20.08
N THR A 740 36.48 31.35 -19.04
CA THR A 740 35.05 30.96 -18.99
C THR A 740 34.57 29.58 -19.49
N ASN A 741 34.24 28.74 -18.49
CA ASN A 741 32.88 28.27 -18.16
C ASN A 741 32.08 27.32 -19.12
N GLN A 742 31.72 26.16 -18.56
CA GLN A 742 30.45 25.41 -18.72
C GLN A 742 30.16 24.47 -19.92
N ALA A 743 29.26 23.50 -19.60
CA ALA A 743 28.36 22.73 -20.47
C ALA A 743 28.86 21.46 -21.21
N ALA A 744 28.85 20.34 -20.46
CA ALA A 744 27.99 19.15 -20.65
C ALA A 744 27.81 18.41 -22.02
N LYS A 745 27.76 17.07 -21.88
CA LYS A 745 27.14 15.99 -22.72
C LYS A 745 27.92 15.35 -23.89
N ALA A 746 28.31 14.09 -23.62
CA ALA A 746 28.01 12.86 -24.37
C ALA A 746 28.20 12.77 -25.90
N ASP A 747 29.05 11.82 -26.34
CA ASP A 747 28.62 10.51 -26.90
C ASP A 747 29.84 9.54 -26.90
N GLY A 748 29.62 8.23 -27.07
CA GLY A 748 30.66 7.20 -26.93
C GLY A 748 31.40 6.82 -28.22
N SER A 749 32.49 6.06 -28.08
CA SER A 749 32.47 4.64 -28.49
C SER A 749 33.79 3.88 -28.27
N LYS A 750 33.63 2.63 -27.79
CA LYS A 750 34.34 1.37 -28.10
C LYS A 750 35.83 1.38 -28.49
N GLY A 751 36.62 0.65 -27.70
CA GLY A 751 37.93 0.07 -28.08
C GLY A 751 38.66 -0.52 -26.86
N SER A 752 38.25 -1.67 -26.31
CA SER A 752 38.74 -3.01 -26.71
C SER A 752 40.27 -3.14 -26.81
N ALA A 753 40.92 -3.55 -25.72
CA ALA A 753 42.21 -4.26 -25.76
C ALA A 753 42.30 -5.28 -24.61
N THR A 754 42.40 -6.55 -24.97
CA THR A 754 42.44 -7.71 -24.06
C THR A 754 43.85 -7.98 -23.56
N PHE A 755 44.02 -8.39 -22.30
CA PHE A 755 45.16 -9.24 -21.90
C PHE A 755 44.73 -10.37 -20.94
N ALA A 756 45.58 -11.39 -20.83
CA ALA A 756 45.15 -12.77 -20.63
C ALA A 756 45.06 -13.22 -19.17
N LYS A 757 44.22 -14.22 -18.95
CA LYS A 757 44.07 -14.98 -17.71
C LYS A 757 45.28 -15.89 -17.45
N THR A 758 45.58 -16.10 -16.18
CA THR A 758 45.99 -17.41 -15.64
C THR A 758 45.15 -17.71 -14.40
N ASN A 759 44.42 -18.82 -14.42
CA ASN A 759 43.77 -19.41 -13.24
C ASN A 759 44.87 -20.10 -12.37
N ASP A 760 44.68 -20.59 -11.14
CA ASP A 760 43.55 -21.18 -10.39
C ASP A 760 43.61 -20.67 -8.92
N ALA A 761 42.56 -20.34 -8.16
CA ALA A 761 41.23 -20.92 -7.86
C ALA A 761 41.17 -21.65 -6.49
N SER A 762 40.60 -20.98 -5.46
CA SER A 762 39.73 -21.61 -4.43
C SER A 762 39.01 -20.59 -3.53
N ASN A 763 37.69 -20.45 -3.76
CA ASN A 763 36.60 -20.10 -2.83
C ASN A 763 36.81 -19.12 -1.66
N ALA A 764 36.23 -17.92 -1.75
CA ALA A 764 34.97 -17.57 -1.07
C ALA A 764 34.59 -16.12 -1.42
N ALA A 765 33.45 -15.89 -2.09
CA ALA A 765 33.06 -14.55 -2.56
C ALA A 765 32.12 -13.87 -1.56
N VAL A 766 32.63 -12.87 -0.83
CA VAL A 766 31.79 -11.86 -0.19
C VAL A 766 31.21 -10.95 -1.28
N ALA A 767 29.89 -10.84 -1.34
CA ALA A 767 29.23 -10.00 -2.34
C ALA A 767 29.30 -8.53 -1.90
N VAL A 768 30.30 -7.80 -2.43
CA VAL A 768 30.33 -6.33 -2.34
C VAL A 768 29.18 -5.77 -3.18
N VAL A 769 28.05 -5.46 -2.53
CA VAL A 769 26.98 -4.68 -3.15
C VAL A 769 27.48 -3.24 -3.28
N ALA A 770 27.73 -2.82 -4.51
CA ALA A 770 28.09 -1.45 -4.80
C ALA A 770 26.93 -0.51 -4.42
N LEU A 771 27.16 0.39 -3.46
CA LEU A 771 26.25 1.48 -3.14
C LEU A 771 26.13 2.43 -4.35
N THR A 772 25.19 2.15 -5.25
CA THR A 772 24.64 3.16 -6.15
C THR A 772 23.54 3.87 -5.41
N GLY A 773 23.75 5.16 -5.11
CA GLY A 773 22.84 5.95 -4.29
C GLY A 773 21.43 6.02 -4.86
N VAL A 774 20.54 5.19 -4.31
CA VAL A 774 19.12 5.52 -4.28
C VAL A 774 18.98 6.61 -3.24
N VAL A 775 18.79 7.85 -3.70
CA VAL A 775 18.27 8.91 -2.84
C VAL A 775 16.86 8.47 -2.46
N ALA A 776 16.75 7.79 -1.32
CA ALA A 776 15.48 7.55 -0.69
C ALA A 776 14.91 8.92 -0.33
N ALA A 777 13.93 9.38 -1.12
CA ALA A 777 13.04 10.46 -0.73
C ALA A 777 12.07 9.96 0.36
N GLY A 778 12.63 9.33 1.41
CA GLY A 778 11.98 9.32 2.69
C GLY A 778 11.88 10.77 3.10
N ALA A 779 10.65 11.27 3.20
CA ALA A 779 10.42 12.51 3.90
C ALA A 779 10.88 12.29 5.34
N ALA A 780 12.08 12.76 5.65
CA ALA A 780 12.50 13.00 7.01
C ALA A 780 11.52 14.05 7.56
N ALA A 781 10.41 13.55 8.10
CA ALA A 781 9.68 14.25 9.11
C ALA A 781 10.67 14.37 10.26
N ALA A 782 11.42 15.47 10.28
CA ALA A 782 12.21 15.87 11.42
C ALA A 782 11.22 15.99 12.58
N ALA A 783 11.10 14.91 13.34
CA ALA A 783 10.27 14.83 14.51
C ALA A 783 10.98 15.62 15.60
N THR A 784 10.95 16.95 15.46
CA THR A 784 11.51 17.91 16.42
C THR A 784 10.68 17.82 17.70
N ARG A 785 10.87 16.75 18.47
CA ARG A 785 10.38 16.60 19.83
C ARG A 785 11.02 17.71 20.65
N LYS A 786 10.25 18.77 20.85
CA LYS A 786 10.56 19.85 21.77
C LYS A 786 10.43 19.34 23.21
N ARG A 787 11.31 18.40 23.61
CA ARG A 787 11.44 17.97 25.02
C ARG A 787 11.86 19.20 25.85
N ARG A 788 11.48 19.24 27.12
CA ARG A 788 11.79 20.39 27.98
C ARG A 788 13.29 20.40 28.28
N GLU A 789 13.95 21.50 27.92
CA GLU A 789 15.19 21.91 28.58
C GLU A 789 14.88 22.20 30.06
N GLU A 790 15.65 21.62 30.98
CA GLU A 790 15.79 22.08 32.37
C GLU A 790 17.12 22.84 32.56
#